data_AF-D4CZZ7-F1
#
_entry.id   AF-D4CZZ7-F1
#
_cell.length_a   1.000
_cell.length_b   1.000
_cell.length_c   1.000
_cell.angle_alpha   90.00
_cell.angle_beta   90.00
_cell.angle_gamma   90.00
#
_symmetry.space_group_name_H-M   'P 1'
#
loop_
_entity.id
_entity.type
_entity.pdbx_description
1 polymer ?
#
loop_
_entity_poly.entity_id
_entity_poly.type
_entity_poly.pdbx_seq_one_letter_code
_entity_poly.pdbx_strand_id
1 'polypeptide(L)'
;MTYLHSDYSNRSPFAEPTIFEKVSQRLPAIFRWGADRIRTRVAFFGNIPSLATRRNSRPGVKAVLQALFTVRTALILLWGLTLWWGERTVFKESLKACNWSHWEKWPANAKPHHIAFIADPQLVDAHTYPGRPWPLSSLTEFYVDLYLYRTHSLLQKYLRPDSTFFLGDLFDGGREWGTDGYSSPDPSFKSYGHDYWMKEYKRFSRIFFETWELGGKGSSLSHSGRRMVAGLPGNHDIGFGNGVQTPVVHRFRSFFGESNRVDIVGNHTIVSIDSISYSARDQENPETGGSNLNNGETAQVWRETQQFLDNMKTLKQEALRKELSTLTGKDSPATDPDIQLPTILLTHVPLYREPHTPCGPLREHWPPSSTNPLPDKDERNSIHIGKGYQYQNVLTPVISNEIVAKTGRVMQVYSGDDHDYCEIIHTEFSGAPKEITVKSMSLAMSVRVPAVQLATLWNPIDTETGSPLDSGGSSTTLQNQMCLLPNQISIFIVYGYTFALTILALFLHSIYLSFHHTAGSSANTDSILPLAYRRPIDEYYPCSTEFPAASPSTTSSNSIGGAYSVTRSRAASTTIPHEARGFKQTQTVGGSGEGNNGVPDSAASTAPPGVNTRSRRPGWSVLDNNDYSEIADPSLERGLSSRARRPFQVFRDELVSSMKWVGGISLGWYLWLLWTW
;
A
#
# COMPACT_ATOMS: atom_id res chain seq x y z
N MET A 1 72.91 26.40 26.95
CA MET A 1 74.00 25.93 26.06
C MET A 1 73.35 25.05 24.99
N THR A 2 73.79 25.15 23.73
CA THR A 2 73.47 24.23 22.60
C THR A 2 72.01 23.83 22.30
N TYR A 3 71.52 24.37 21.17
CA TYR A 3 70.49 23.88 20.23
C TYR A 3 70.11 22.38 20.24
N LEU A 4 68.84 22.06 19.94
CA LEU A 4 68.43 21.48 18.63
C LEU A 4 66.89 21.43 18.40
N HIS A 5 66.50 21.21 17.13
CA HIS A 5 65.16 21.17 16.50
C HIS A 5 64.22 20.04 17.03
N SER A 6 62.90 19.98 16.77
CA SER A 6 61.97 20.78 15.90
C SER A 6 60.48 20.64 16.32
N ASP A 7 59.72 21.71 16.05
CA ASP A 7 58.33 21.81 15.56
C ASP A 7 57.15 20.95 16.07
N TYR A 8 56.09 21.70 16.36
CA TYR A 8 54.72 21.31 16.72
C TYR A 8 53.96 20.48 15.67
N SER A 9 53.04 19.63 16.15
CA SER A 9 51.61 19.82 15.85
C SER A 9 50.71 19.17 16.90
N ASN A 10 49.60 19.83 17.24
CA ASN A 10 48.70 19.44 18.34
C ASN A 10 47.64 18.41 17.91
N ARG A 11 47.32 17.44 18.78
CA ARG A 11 46.09 16.65 18.70
C ARG A 11 45.03 17.26 19.63
N SER A 12 43.90 17.69 19.09
CA SER A 12 42.72 18.05 19.90
C SER A 12 41.90 16.79 20.24
N PRO A 13 41.50 16.56 21.51
CA PRO A 13 40.73 15.38 21.91
C PRO A 13 39.21 15.53 21.73
N PHE A 14 38.72 16.69 21.30
CA PHE A 14 37.29 16.96 21.09
C PHE A 14 37.03 17.41 19.65
N ALA A 15 36.47 16.50 18.86
CA ALA A 15 35.76 16.78 17.62
C ALA A 15 34.36 16.17 17.75
N GLU A 16 33.31 16.89 17.35
CA GLU A 16 31.96 16.32 17.38
C GLU A 16 31.85 15.12 16.43
N PRO A 17 31.17 14.03 16.83
CA PRO A 17 30.91 12.91 15.93
C PRO A 17 30.04 13.39 14.77
N THR A 18 30.42 12.99 13.56
CA THR A 18 29.75 13.43 12.34
C THR A 18 28.28 12.99 12.32
N ILE A 19 27.43 13.66 11.52
CA ILE A 19 26.02 13.27 11.37
C ILE A 19 25.89 11.79 10.98
N PHE A 20 26.81 11.28 10.17
CA PHE A 20 26.85 9.87 9.76
C PHE A 20 27.15 8.91 10.92
N GLU A 21 27.98 9.30 11.89
CA GLU A 21 28.28 8.51 13.09
C GLU A 21 27.14 8.56 14.11
N LYS A 22 26.52 9.74 14.29
CA LYS A 22 25.30 9.90 15.09
C LYS A 22 24.14 9.02 14.54
N VAL A 23 24.12 8.77 13.23
CA VAL A 23 23.21 7.80 12.59
C VAL A 23 23.67 6.34 12.77
N SER A 24 24.93 6.01 12.47
CA SER A 24 25.40 4.62 12.51
C SER A 24 25.38 3.99 13.91
N GLN A 25 25.52 4.80 14.96
CA GLN A 25 25.41 4.35 16.35
C GLN A 25 23.98 3.92 16.73
N ARG A 26 22.94 4.47 16.08
CA ARG A 26 21.52 4.13 16.32
C ARG A 26 21.01 2.90 15.56
N LEU A 27 21.84 2.27 14.72
CA LEU A 27 21.46 1.07 13.97
C LEU A 27 21.54 -0.20 14.83
N PRO A 28 20.60 -1.16 14.68
CA PRO A 28 20.71 -2.50 15.27
C PRO A 28 21.99 -3.21 14.83
N ALA A 29 22.53 -4.09 15.69
CA ALA A 29 23.85 -4.72 15.51
C ALA A 29 24.03 -5.41 14.14
N ILE A 30 22.97 -6.01 13.59
CA ILE A 30 22.94 -6.67 12.28
C ILE A 30 23.34 -5.72 11.14
N PHE A 31 22.94 -4.44 11.22
CA PHE A 31 23.23 -3.42 10.19
C PHE A 31 24.57 -2.72 10.41
N ARG A 32 25.12 -2.71 11.64
CA ARG A 32 26.45 -2.13 11.94
C ARG A 32 27.56 -2.80 11.12
N TRP A 33 27.48 -4.12 10.91
CA TRP A 33 28.43 -4.87 10.07
C TRP A 33 28.45 -4.40 8.60
N GLY A 34 27.30 -3.95 8.08
CA GLY A 34 27.22 -3.31 6.77
C GLY A 34 27.85 -1.91 6.76
N ALA A 35 27.60 -1.12 7.79
CA ALA A 35 28.12 0.25 7.93
C ALA A 35 29.66 0.29 8.00
N ASP A 36 30.30 -0.55 8.81
CA ASP A 36 31.77 -0.60 8.90
C ASP A 36 32.42 -1.14 7.62
N ARG A 37 31.72 -1.99 6.87
CA ARG A 37 32.17 -2.48 5.54
C ARG A 37 32.07 -1.41 4.45
N ILE A 38 31.29 -0.35 4.68
CA ILE A 38 31.29 0.90 3.89
C ILE A 38 32.37 1.85 4.42
N ARG A 39 32.48 2.04 5.75
CA ARG A 39 33.49 2.90 6.40
C ARG A 39 34.92 2.54 5.98
N THR A 40 35.25 1.25 5.96
CA THR A 40 36.55 0.72 5.50
C THR A 40 36.80 0.94 4.00
N ARG A 41 35.76 1.01 3.16
CA ARG A 41 35.89 1.35 1.73
C ARG A 41 36.02 2.85 1.48
N VAL A 42 35.39 3.70 2.29
CA VAL A 42 35.51 5.17 2.19
C VAL A 42 36.86 5.65 2.73
N ALA A 43 37.33 5.09 3.86
CA ALA A 43 38.64 5.41 4.44
C ALA A 43 39.81 5.12 3.47
N PHE A 44 39.64 4.15 2.55
CA PHE A 44 40.64 3.79 1.55
C PHE A 44 40.90 4.88 0.49
N PHE A 45 40.05 5.90 0.40
CA PHE A 45 40.27 7.07 -0.46
C PHE A 45 40.95 8.25 0.26
N GLY A 46 41.19 8.16 1.58
CA GLY A 46 41.65 9.28 2.40
C GLY A 46 43.16 9.43 2.57
N ASN A 47 43.98 8.42 2.25
CA ASN A 47 45.43 8.42 2.50
C ASN A 47 46.22 7.91 1.29
N ILE A 48 47.11 8.75 0.74
CA ILE A 48 48.11 8.37 -0.27
C ILE A 48 49.45 8.98 0.14
N PRO A 49 50.44 8.16 0.58
CA PRO A 49 51.84 8.56 0.58
C PRO A 49 52.34 8.68 -0.86
N SER A 50 53.10 9.72 -1.16
CA SER A 50 53.64 9.97 -2.51
C SER A 50 54.88 9.14 -2.80
N LEU A 51 54.89 8.38 -3.92
CA LEU A 51 56.02 8.25 -4.86
C LEU A 51 55.72 7.29 -6.03
N ALA A 52 56.58 7.33 -7.05
CA ALA A 52 56.73 6.36 -8.14
C ALA A 52 55.49 6.03 -9.02
N THR A 53 55.20 6.93 -9.96
CA THR A 53 54.79 6.64 -11.35
C THR A 53 54.24 5.23 -11.66
N ARG A 54 52.91 5.05 -11.60
CA ARG A 54 52.21 4.05 -12.43
C ARG A 54 50.97 4.67 -13.07
N ARG A 55 50.86 4.54 -14.40
CA ARG A 55 49.87 5.22 -15.27
C ARG A 55 48.47 4.58 -15.15
N ASN A 56 47.90 4.57 -13.94
CA ASN A 56 46.52 4.14 -13.73
C ASN A 56 45.55 5.22 -14.21
N SER A 57 44.65 4.84 -15.11
CA SER A 57 43.50 5.66 -15.48
C SER A 57 42.62 5.90 -14.24
N ARG A 58 42.41 7.17 -13.87
CA ARG A 58 41.20 7.57 -13.12
C ARG A 58 39.99 6.98 -13.85
N PRO A 59 38.98 6.42 -13.16
CA PRO A 59 37.71 6.10 -13.82
C PRO A 59 37.14 7.41 -14.35
N GLY A 60 37.24 7.61 -15.67
CA GLY A 60 36.86 8.87 -16.29
C GLY A 60 35.39 9.17 -16.05
N VAL A 61 34.99 10.44 -16.14
CA VAL A 61 33.58 10.86 -16.02
C VAL A 61 32.69 10.02 -16.96
N LYS A 62 33.19 9.65 -18.14
CA LYS A 62 32.58 8.71 -19.08
C LYS A 62 32.21 7.34 -18.46
N ALA A 63 33.04 6.74 -17.61
CA ALA A 63 32.77 5.46 -16.97
C ALA A 63 31.71 5.57 -15.86
N VAL A 64 31.71 6.70 -15.12
CA VAL A 64 30.65 6.99 -14.12
C VAL A 64 29.32 7.25 -14.83
N LEU A 65 29.31 8.02 -15.91
CA LEU A 65 28.13 8.22 -16.77
C LEU A 65 27.65 6.90 -17.37
N GLN A 66 28.54 6.03 -17.85
CA GLN A 66 28.16 4.70 -18.36
C GLN A 66 27.54 3.79 -17.29
N ALA A 67 27.93 3.92 -16.01
CA ALA A 67 27.28 3.21 -14.91
C ALA A 67 25.90 3.81 -14.55
N LEU A 68 25.73 5.13 -14.70
CA LEU A 68 24.44 5.81 -14.50
C LEU A 68 23.45 5.49 -15.63
N PHE A 69 23.90 5.41 -16.88
CA PHE A 69 23.10 5.07 -18.07
C PHE A 69 23.00 3.56 -18.35
N THR A 70 23.01 2.70 -17.31
CA THR A 70 22.64 1.28 -17.49
C THR A 70 21.14 1.07 -17.34
N VAL A 71 20.60 0.06 -18.05
CA VAL A 71 19.19 -0.37 -17.92
C VAL A 71 18.85 -0.71 -16.45
N ARG A 72 19.79 -1.33 -15.73
CA ARG A 72 19.64 -1.64 -14.30
C ARG A 72 19.45 -0.38 -13.44
N THR A 73 20.28 0.65 -13.65
CA THR A 73 20.17 1.92 -12.92
C THR A 73 18.88 2.67 -13.27
N ALA A 74 18.52 2.71 -14.56
CA ALA A 74 17.28 3.34 -15.01
C ALA A 74 16.03 2.68 -14.39
N LEU A 75 16.00 1.35 -14.31
CA LEU A 75 14.89 0.62 -13.67
C LEU A 75 14.82 0.85 -12.15
N ILE A 76 15.96 0.98 -11.45
CA ILE A 76 15.96 1.34 -10.02
C ILE A 76 15.46 2.77 -9.81
N LEU A 77 15.84 3.72 -10.67
CA LEU A 77 15.33 5.09 -10.60
C LEU A 77 13.82 5.14 -10.88
N LEU A 78 13.34 4.37 -11.87
CA LEU A 78 11.91 4.19 -12.13
C LEU A 78 11.17 3.64 -10.91
N TRP A 79 11.64 2.56 -10.30
CA TRP A 79 11.04 2.02 -9.07
C TRP A 79 11.10 2.99 -7.90
N GLY A 80 12.23 3.69 -7.71
CA GLY A 80 12.39 4.71 -6.67
C GLY A 80 11.35 5.82 -6.78
N LEU A 81 11.14 6.32 -8.01
CA LEU A 81 10.13 7.34 -8.33
C LEU A 81 8.70 6.81 -8.23
N THR A 82 8.39 5.64 -8.79
CA THR A 82 7.06 5.04 -8.74
C THR A 82 6.62 4.74 -7.30
N LEU A 83 7.51 4.19 -6.47
CA LEU A 83 7.21 3.93 -5.06
C LEU A 83 7.12 5.22 -4.24
N TRP A 84 7.95 6.22 -4.50
CA TRP A 84 7.79 7.54 -3.84
C TRP A 84 6.50 8.26 -4.26
N TRP A 85 6.10 8.12 -5.52
CA TRP A 85 4.83 8.62 -6.03
C TRP A 85 3.66 7.96 -5.29
N GLY A 86 3.56 6.64 -5.35
CA GLY A 86 2.45 5.89 -4.75
C GLY A 86 2.41 5.96 -3.22
N GLU A 87 3.52 5.59 -2.56
CA GLU A 87 3.55 5.49 -1.09
C GLU A 87 3.48 6.84 -0.37
N ARG A 88 3.94 7.94 -0.99
CA ARG A 88 4.02 9.26 -0.31
C ARG A 88 3.28 10.38 -1.04
N THR A 89 3.37 10.46 -2.37
CA THR A 89 2.92 11.64 -3.10
C THR A 89 1.41 11.65 -3.32
N VAL A 90 0.81 10.53 -3.75
CA VAL A 90 -0.65 10.44 -3.94
C VAL A 90 -1.38 10.73 -2.62
N PHE A 91 -1.02 10.04 -1.54
CA PHE A 91 -1.54 10.29 -0.19
C PHE A 91 -1.48 11.75 0.23
N LYS A 92 -0.32 12.40 0.04
CA LYS A 92 -0.11 13.79 0.42
C LYS A 92 -0.94 14.77 -0.39
N GLU A 93 -1.01 14.62 -1.70
CA GLU A 93 -1.68 15.61 -2.56
C GLU A 93 -3.21 15.39 -2.60
N SER A 94 -3.73 14.17 -2.39
CA SER A 94 -5.18 13.93 -2.16
C SER A 94 -5.73 14.74 -0.98
N LEU A 95 -5.14 14.58 0.22
CA LEU A 95 -5.62 15.29 1.42
C LEU A 95 -5.42 16.81 1.34
N LYS A 96 -4.44 17.29 0.57
CA LYS A 96 -4.24 18.73 0.30
C LYS A 96 -5.26 19.32 -0.65
N ALA A 97 -5.77 18.55 -1.63
CA ALA A 97 -6.78 19.05 -2.56
C ALA A 97 -8.03 19.52 -1.81
N CYS A 98 -8.39 18.80 -0.74
CA CYS A 98 -9.52 19.08 0.14
C CYS A 98 -9.34 20.27 1.11
N ASN A 99 -8.26 21.06 1.01
CA ASN A 99 -8.02 22.16 1.95
C ASN A 99 -9.20 23.14 1.96
N TRP A 100 -9.68 23.45 3.16
CA TRP A 100 -10.80 24.36 3.47
C TRP A 100 -10.82 25.62 2.58
N SER A 101 -9.66 26.28 2.44
CA SER A 101 -9.52 27.54 1.69
C SER A 101 -9.73 27.43 0.17
N HIS A 102 -9.83 26.23 -0.40
CA HIS A 102 -10.11 26.02 -1.82
C HIS A 102 -11.60 26.05 -2.17
N TRP A 103 -12.49 25.79 -1.20
CA TRP A 103 -13.91 25.51 -1.46
C TRP A 103 -14.88 26.26 -0.55
N GLU A 104 -14.48 26.64 0.66
CA GLU A 104 -15.26 27.48 1.55
C GLU A 104 -15.59 28.85 0.94
N LYS A 105 -16.82 29.31 1.17
CA LYS A 105 -17.32 30.61 0.71
C LYS A 105 -17.91 31.36 1.90
N TRP A 106 -17.04 31.84 2.77
CA TRP A 106 -17.39 32.60 3.96
C TRP A 106 -16.92 34.07 3.85
N PRO A 107 -17.59 35.03 4.53
CA PRO A 107 -17.12 36.41 4.63
C PRO A 107 -15.70 36.53 5.21
N ALA A 108 -14.97 37.60 4.88
CA ALA A 108 -13.55 37.74 5.28
C ALA A 108 -13.32 37.89 6.80
N ASN A 109 -14.36 38.20 7.58
CA ASN A 109 -14.36 38.23 9.05
C ASN A 109 -14.89 36.92 9.67
N ALA A 110 -15.34 35.97 8.86
CA ALA A 110 -15.88 34.70 9.34
C ALA A 110 -14.80 33.84 9.98
N LYS A 111 -15.27 32.95 10.86
CA LYS A 111 -14.46 32.05 11.66
C LYS A 111 -15.18 30.71 11.73
N PRO A 112 -15.17 29.91 10.64
CA PRO A 112 -15.86 28.65 10.59
C PRO A 112 -15.23 27.63 11.54
N HIS A 113 -16.04 26.71 12.03
CA HIS A 113 -15.62 25.52 12.77
C HIS A 113 -15.53 24.34 11.80
N HIS A 114 -14.41 23.61 11.80
CA HIS A 114 -14.14 22.56 10.83
C HIS A 114 -14.48 21.16 11.36
N ILE A 115 -15.33 20.42 10.65
CA ILE A 115 -15.73 19.04 10.98
C ILE A 115 -15.34 18.07 9.87
N ALA A 116 -14.82 16.91 10.27
CA ALA A 116 -14.72 15.73 9.40
C ALA A 116 -15.66 14.62 9.91
N PHE A 117 -16.52 14.12 9.05
CA PHE A 117 -17.31 12.91 9.27
C PHE A 117 -16.60 11.73 8.60
N ILE A 118 -16.45 10.64 9.35
CA ILE A 118 -15.83 9.39 8.92
C ILE A 118 -16.88 8.28 9.03
N ALA A 119 -17.26 7.68 7.92
CA ALA A 119 -18.10 6.50 7.91
C ALA A 119 -17.28 5.25 7.59
N ASP A 120 -17.74 4.11 8.11
CA ASP A 120 -17.31 2.76 7.77
C ASP A 120 -15.79 2.60 7.63
N PRO A 121 -14.98 2.96 8.66
CA PRO A 121 -13.58 2.61 8.67
C PRO A 121 -13.39 1.08 8.71
N GLN A 122 -14.40 0.33 9.21
CA GLN A 122 -14.56 -1.13 9.18
C GLN A 122 -13.22 -1.87 9.13
N LEU A 123 -12.54 -1.91 10.28
CA LEU A 123 -11.22 -2.56 10.39
C LEU A 123 -11.33 -4.03 9.98
N VAL A 124 -10.72 -4.37 8.85
CA VAL A 124 -10.73 -5.74 8.30
C VAL A 124 -10.18 -6.74 9.30
N ASP A 125 -10.87 -7.86 9.47
CA ASP A 125 -10.61 -8.87 10.50
C ASP A 125 -11.00 -10.28 10.00
N ALA A 126 -11.28 -11.22 10.92
CA ALA A 126 -11.67 -12.59 10.59
C ALA A 126 -13.10 -12.75 10.01
N HIS A 127 -13.98 -11.77 10.25
CA HIS A 127 -15.35 -11.72 9.70
C HIS A 127 -15.34 -11.32 8.21
N THR A 128 -14.47 -10.38 7.81
CA THR A 128 -14.44 -9.83 6.44
C THR A 128 -14.22 -10.89 5.35
N TYR A 129 -13.36 -11.86 5.63
CA TYR A 129 -12.98 -12.90 4.68
C TYR A 129 -12.87 -14.27 5.37
N PRO A 130 -14.02 -14.89 5.72
CA PRO A 130 -14.05 -16.13 6.49
C PRO A 130 -13.24 -17.23 5.78
N GLY A 131 -12.39 -17.91 6.54
CA GLY A 131 -11.52 -18.97 6.02
C GLY A 131 -10.34 -18.50 5.15
N ARG A 132 -10.08 -17.20 4.99
CA ARG A 132 -8.85 -16.71 4.32
C ARG A 132 -7.60 -17.19 5.08
N PRO A 133 -6.73 -18.02 4.48
CA PRO A 133 -5.64 -18.65 5.22
C PRO A 133 -4.53 -17.66 5.55
N TRP A 134 -3.85 -17.88 6.68
CA TRP A 134 -2.58 -17.23 6.98
C TRP A 134 -1.54 -17.57 5.89
N PRO A 135 -0.70 -16.63 5.41
CA PRO A 135 -0.54 -15.25 5.90
C PRO A 135 -1.44 -14.21 5.19
N LEU A 136 -2.36 -14.60 4.31
CA LEU A 136 -3.11 -13.66 3.47
C LEU A 136 -4.11 -12.81 4.26
N SER A 137 -4.71 -13.35 5.32
CA SER A 137 -5.54 -12.58 6.27
C SER A 137 -4.74 -11.44 6.90
N SER A 138 -3.67 -11.78 7.64
CA SER A 138 -2.82 -10.81 8.34
C SER A 138 -2.11 -9.82 7.41
N LEU A 139 -1.86 -10.19 6.15
CA LEU A 139 -1.36 -9.25 5.14
C LEU A 139 -2.44 -8.27 4.66
N THR A 140 -3.70 -8.70 4.61
CA THR A 140 -4.84 -7.83 4.30
C THR A 140 -5.06 -6.83 5.44
N GLU A 141 -5.17 -7.32 6.68
CA GLU A 141 -5.25 -6.53 7.91
C GLU A 141 -4.16 -5.44 7.92
N PHE A 142 -2.90 -5.83 7.73
CA PHE A 142 -1.75 -4.91 7.73
C PHE A 142 -1.86 -3.78 6.70
N TYR A 143 -2.27 -4.07 5.46
CA TYR A 143 -2.36 -3.04 4.43
C TYR A 143 -3.57 -2.12 4.58
N VAL A 144 -4.68 -2.62 5.14
CA VAL A 144 -5.84 -1.78 5.46
C VAL A 144 -5.53 -0.87 6.66
N ASP A 145 -4.98 -1.42 7.76
CA ASP A 145 -4.52 -0.64 8.91
C ASP A 145 -3.52 0.45 8.50
N LEU A 146 -2.55 0.10 7.64
CA LEU A 146 -1.56 1.05 7.14
C LEU A 146 -2.20 2.13 6.25
N TYR A 147 -3.19 1.79 5.43
CA TYR A 147 -3.94 2.77 4.63
C TYR A 147 -4.72 3.74 5.51
N LEU A 148 -5.50 3.23 6.47
CA LEU A 148 -6.27 4.06 7.40
C LEU A 148 -5.35 4.94 8.25
N TYR A 149 -4.23 4.41 8.74
CA TYR A 149 -3.22 5.19 9.45
C TYR A 149 -2.64 6.30 8.56
N ARG A 150 -2.37 6.02 7.27
CA ARG A 150 -1.87 7.00 6.30
C ARG A 150 -2.88 8.10 6.00
N THR A 151 -4.13 7.77 5.69
CA THR A 151 -5.16 8.76 5.35
C THR A 151 -5.50 9.61 6.57
N HIS A 152 -5.72 9.00 7.74
CA HIS A 152 -6.06 9.73 8.95
C HIS A 152 -4.89 10.57 9.47
N SER A 153 -3.65 10.06 9.52
CA SER A 153 -2.49 10.87 9.96
C SER A 153 -2.24 12.09 9.06
N LEU A 154 -2.53 12.02 7.76
CA LEU A 154 -2.46 13.18 6.86
C LEU A 154 -3.66 14.12 6.96
N LEU A 155 -4.87 13.60 7.17
CA LEU A 155 -6.07 14.38 7.46
C LEU A 155 -5.83 15.24 8.71
N GLN A 156 -5.35 14.63 9.79
CA GLN A 156 -5.02 15.32 11.04
C GLN A 156 -3.87 16.33 10.88
N LYS A 157 -2.91 16.06 9.99
CA LYS A 157 -1.75 16.93 9.74
C LYS A 157 -2.03 18.12 8.81
N TYR A 158 -2.83 17.94 7.76
CA TYR A 158 -3.06 18.96 6.71
C TYR A 158 -4.42 19.65 6.81
N LEU A 159 -5.47 18.94 7.22
CA LEU A 159 -6.81 19.52 7.38
C LEU A 159 -7.06 19.93 8.84
N ARG A 160 -6.49 19.21 9.82
CA ARG A 160 -6.51 19.59 11.25
C ARG A 160 -7.92 19.96 11.78
N PRO A 161 -8.98 19.18 11.52
CA PRO A 161 -10.35 19.57 11.87
C PRO A 161 -10.51 19.83 13.38
N ASP A 162 -11.37 20.78 13.75
CA ASP A 162 -11.72 21.06 15.15
C ASP A 162 -12.61 19.96 15.75
N SER A 163 -13.34 19.22 14.91
CA SER A 163 -14.08 18.04 15.35
C SER A 163 -14.07 16.89 14.36
N THR A 164 -14.11 15.66 14.87
CA THR A 164 -14.25 14.44 14.06
C THR A 164 -15.31 13.53 14.66
N PHE A 165 -16.27 13.14 13.84
CA PHE A 165 -17.37 12.26 14.22
C PHE A 165 -17.31 10.99 13.36
N PHE A 166 -17.36 9.83 13.99
CA PHE A 166 -17.56 8.56 13.30
C PHE A 166 -19.07 8.26 13.20
N LEU A 167 -19.47 7.66 12.08
CA LEU A 167 -20.87 7.36 11.74
C LEU A 167 -21.16 5.85 11.77
N GLY A 168 -20.68 5.17 12.82
CA GLY A 168 -20.79 3.72 12.98
C GLY A 168 -19.74 2.90 12.22
N ASP A 169 -19.87 1.59 12.39
CA ASP A 169 -19.09 0.51 11.78
C ASP A 169 -17.57 0.71 11.90
N LEU A 170 -17.14 0.76 13.16
CA LEU A 170 -15.74 0.90 13.55
C LEU A 170 -14.96 -0.39 13.27
N PHE A 171 -15.60 -1.54 13.48
CA PHE A 171 -15.11 -2.88 13.17
C PHE A 171 -16.04 -3.59 12.18
N ASP A 172 -15.59 -4.71 11.59
CA ASP A 172 -16.43 -5.54 10.73
C ASP A 172 -16.99 -6.77 11.49
N GLY A 173 -16.17 -7.41 12.33
CA GLY A 173 -16.60 -8.48 13.24
C GLY A 173 -17.01 -8.02 14.65
N GLY A 174 -17.11 -6.71 14.90
CA GLY A 174 -17.21 -6.11 16.24
C GLY A 174 -18.33 -6.67 17.14
N ARG A 175 -19.47 -7.03 16.54
CA ARG A 175 -20.63 -7.65 17.21
C ARG A 175 -20.45 -9.15 17.51
N GLU A 176 -19.63 -9.86 16.73
CA GLU A 176 -19.51 -11.32 16.79
C GLU A 176 -18.63 -11.78 17.95
N TRP A 177 -17.59 -11.01 18.26
CA TRP A 177 -16.61 -11.37 19.28
C TRP A 177 -17.26 -11.43 20.66
N GLY A 178 -17.14 -12.55 21.35
CA GLY A 178 -17.85 -12.83 22.61
C GLY A 178 -17.51 -11.88 23.77
N THR A 179 -18.39 -11.87 24.76
CA THR A 179 -18.24 -11.20 26.07
C THR A 179 -18.56 -12.20 27.18
N ASP A 180 -18.39 -11.81 28.44
CA ASP A 180 -18.74 -12.64 29.61
C ASP A 180 -20.23 -13.06 29.63
N GLY A 181 -21.10 -12.36 28.90
CA GLY A 181 -22.54 -12.65 28.77
C GLY A 181 -23.03 -12.94 27.35
N TYR A 182 -22.16 -13.09 26.35
CA TYR A 182 -22.56 -13.34 24.95
C TYR A 182 -21.51 -14.12 24.15
N SER A 183 -21.96 -14.98 23.24
CA SER A 183 -21.17 -15.71 22.25
C SER A 183 -21.84 -15.56 20.89
N SER A 184 -21.08 -15.38 19.81
CA SER A 184 -21.64 -15.45 18.46
C SER A 184 -22.49 -16.72 18.26
N PRO A 185 -23.65 -16.61 17.58
CA PRO A 185 -24.43 -17.76 17.13
C PRO A 185 -23.74 -18.51 15.99
N ASP A 186 -22.82 -17.89 15.25
CA ASP A 186 -22.07 -18.55 14.17
C ASP A 186 -20.97 -19.47 14.76
N PRO A 187 -20.99 -20.78 14.46
CA PRO A 187 -19.95 -21.72 14.89
C PRO A 187 -18.52 -21.30 14.49
N SER A 188 -18.36 -20.52 13.43
CA SER A 188 -17.09 -20.01 12.90
C SER A 188 -16.46 -18.96 13.82
N PHE A 189 -17.29 -18.12 14.45
CA PHE A 189 -16.87 -16.99 15.29
C PHE A 189 -16.96 -17.30 16.78
N LYS A 190 -17.61 -18.40 17.17
CA LYS A 190 -17.75 -18.88 18.57
C LYS A 190 -16.43 -19.09 19.35
N SER A 191 -15.30 -19.19 18.67
CA SER A 191 -13.96 -19.28 19.27
C SER A 191 -13.31 -17.91 19.59
N TYR A 192 -13.91 -16.81 19.14
CA TYR A 192 -13.42 -15.44 19.30
C TYR A 192 -14.14 -14.75 20.46
N GLY A 193 -13.38 -14.23 21.42
CA GLY A 193 -13.90 -13.56 22.62
C GLY A 193 -13.35 -12.13 22.79
N HIS A 194 -13.55 -11.57 23.99
CA HIS A 194 -13.12 -10.22 24.36
C HIS A 194 -11.64 -9.94 24.03
N ASP A 195 -10.75 -10.91 24.23
CA ASP A 195 -9.33 -10.85 23.88
C ASP A 195 -9.04 -10.58 22.40
N TYR A 196 -9.96 -10.88 21.48
CA TYR A 196 -9.81 -10.55 20.05
C TYR A 196 -10.29 -9.13 19.78
N TRP A 197 -11.49 -8.78 20.25
CA TRP A 197 -12.05 -7.42 20.19
C TRP A 197 -11.09 -6.37 20.80
N MET A 198 -10.41 -6.69 21.91
CA MET A 198 -9.41 -5.80 22.53
C MET A 198 -8.16 -5.58 21.67
N LYS A 199 -7.82 -6.48 20.74
CA LYS A 199 -6.74 -6.29 19.76
C LYS A 199 -7.17 -5.32 18.66
N GLU A 200 -8.44 -5.38 18.25
CA GLU A 200 -9.02 -4.47 17.26
C GLU A 200 -9.23 -3.08 17.84
N TYR A 201 -9.75 -2.95 19.06
CA TYR A 201 -9.78 -1.67 19.76
C TYR A 201 -8.38 -1.05 19.87
N LYS A 202 -7.34 -1.86 20.08
CA LYS A 202 -5.94 -1.39 20.04
C LYS A 202 -5.46 -1.00 18.62
N ARG A 203 -5.90 -1.69 17.56
CA ARG A 203 -5.66 -1.28 16.16
C ARG A 203 -6.34 0.07 15.88
N PHE A 204 -7.63 0.20 16.18
CA PHE A 204 -8.43 1.41 16.02
C PHE A 204 -7.81 2.59 16.78
N SER A 205 -7.50 2.41 18.07
CA SER A 205 -6.86 3.43 18.91
C SER A 205 -5.53 3.91 18.31
N ARG A 206 -4.68 2.99 17.83
CA ARG A 206 -3.43 3.33 17.13
C ARG A 206 -3.64 4.05 15.80
N ILE A 207 -4.70 3.72 15.06
CA ILE A 207 -5.02 4.34 13.76
C ILE A 207 -5.59 5.75 13.94
N PHE A 208 -6.55 5.92 14.87
CA PHE A 208 -7.36 7.14 14.99
C PHE A 208 -7.00 8.00 16.21
N PHE A 209 -6.89 7.41 17.40
CA PHE A 209 -6.64 8.16 18.64
C PHE A 209 -5.17 8.61 18.76
N GLU A 210 -4.18 7.75 18.49
CA GLU A 210 -2.75 8.13 18.51
C GLU A 210 -2.42 9.21 17.46
N THR A 211 -3.09 9.19 16.30
CA THR A 211 -2.81 10.14 15.20
C THR A 211 -3.61 11.44 15.30
N TRP A 212 -4.64 11.50 16.15
CA TRP A 212 -5.39 12.73 16.48
C TRP A 212 -4.47 13.87 16.94
N GLU A 213 -3.47 13.52 17.77
CA GLU A 213 -2.48 14.43 18.33
C GLU A 213 -1.58 15.11 17.27
N LEU A 214 -1.52 14.58 16.05
CA LEU A 214 -0.82 15.23 14.93
C LEU A 214 -1.49 16.53 14.49
N GLY A 215 -2.79 16.69 14.78
CA GLY A 215 -3.50 17.97 14.67
C GLY A 215 -3.20 18.93 15.83
N GLY A 216 -2.59 18.48 16.92
CA GLY A 216 -2.23 19.30 18.08
C GLY A 216 -3.43 20.04 18.68
N LYS A 217 -3.18 21.23 19.24
CA LYS A 217 -4.24 22.10 19.79
C LYS A 217 -5.12 22.68 18.68
N GLY A 218 -6.40 22.90 18.99
CA GLY A 218 -7.43 23.35 18.06
C GLY A 218 -7.37 24.83 17.69
N SER A 219 -8.35 25.28 16.90
CA SER A 219 -8.56 26.71 16.68
C SER A 219 -8.91 27.42 18.01
N SER A 220 -8.69 28.73 18.07
CA SER A 220 -9.07 29.55 19.23
C SER A 220 -10.58 29.70 19.44
N LEU A 221 -11.40 29.12 18.55
CA LEU A 221 -12.86 29.05 18.61
C LEU A 221 -13.34 27.73 19.22
N SER A 222 -12.47 26.72 19.26
CA SER A 222 -12.73 25.45 19.92
C SER A 222 -12.48 25.64 21.41
N HIS A 223 -13.42 26.28 22.12
CA HIS A 223 -13.27 26.67 23.53
C HIS A 223 -13.06 25.49 24.47
N SER A 224 -13.67 24.33 24.15
CA SER A 224 -13.44 23.04 24.83
C SER A 224 -12.20 22.27 24.33
N GLY A 225 -11.46 22.81 23.34
CA GLY A 225 -10.48 22.07 22.57
C GLY A 225 -11.11 21.10 21.55
N ARG A 226 -10.27 20.54 20.68
CA ARG A 226 -10.70 19.69 19.57
C ARG A 226 -11.40 18.44 20.12
N ARG A 227 -12.51 18.03 19.49
CA ARG A 227 -13.32 16.87 19.92
C ARG A 227 -13.31 15.74 18.89
N MET A 228 -13.01 14.52 19.32
CA MET A 228 -13.29 13.30 18.55
C MET A 228 -14.44 12.55 19.22
N VAL A 229 -15.38 12.04 18.41
CA VAL A 229 -16.56 11.30 18.86
C VAL A 229 -16.67 10.01 18.04
N ALA A 230 -16.64 8.86 18.72
CA ALA A 230 -16.82 7.54 18.10
C ALA A 230 -18.00 6.74 18.70
N GLY A 231 -18.79 7.33 19.60
CA GLY A 231 -19.83 6.61 20.35
C GLY A 231 -21.08 6.22 19.55
N LEU A 232 -21.25 6.67 18.30
CA LEU A 232 -22.33 6.26 17.40
C LEU A 232 -21.98 4.90 16.77
N PRO A 233 -22.68 3.80 17.09
CA PRO A 233 -22.38 2.46 16.58
C PRO A 233 -23.04 2.20 15.22
N GLY A 234 -22.51 1.24 14.48
CA GLY A 234 -23.19 0.64 13.33
C GLY A 234 -23.59 -0.83 13.53
N ASN A 235 -24.09 -1.47 12.48
CA ASN A 235 -24.58 -2.86 12.56
C ASN A 235 -23.45 -3.85 12.89
N HIS A 236 -22.25 -3.62 12.38
CA HIS A 236 -21.09 -4.48 12.60
C HIS A 236 -20.46 -4.27 13.99
N ASP A 237 -20.74 -3.15 14.66
CA ASP A 237 -20.31 -2.89 16.04
C ASP A 237 -21.16 -3.63 17.09
N ILE A 238 -22.50 -3.62 16.96
CA ILE A 238 -23.44 -4.08 18.02
C ILE A 238 -24.55 -5.06 17.58
N GLY A 239 -24.64 -5.41 16.29
CA GLY A 239 -25.79 -6.11 15.71
C GLY A 239 -26.85 -5.12 15.21
N PHE A 240 -28.03 -5.59 14.81
CA PHE A 240 -29.12 -4.71 14.32
C PHE A 240 -30.49 -5.13 14.84
N GLY A 241 -31.28 -4.14 15.31
CA GLY A 241 -32.63 -4.32 15.83
C GLY A 241 -32.73 -5.47 16.83
N ASN A 242 -33.61 -6.44 16.57
CA ASN A 242 -33.83 -7.61 17.44
C ASN A 242 -32.60 -8.52 17.62
N GLY A 243 -31.55 -8.33 16.81
CA GLY A 243 -30.27 -9.01 16.97
C GLY A 243 -29.28 -8.32 17.92
N VAL A 244 -29.54 -7.08 18.37
CA VAL A 244 -28.63 -6.31 19.25
C VAL A 244 -28.56 -6.93 20.64
N GLN A 245 -27.35 -7.00 21.20
CA GLN A 245 -27.07 -7.68 22.47
C GLN A 245 -26.59 -6.71 23.54
N THR A 246 -27.30 -6.62 24.67
CA THR A 246 -26.97 -5.69 25.77
C THR A 246 -25.50 -5.77 26.24
N PRO A 247 -24.87 -6.95 26.42
CA PRO A 247 -23.44 -7.03 26.76
C PRO A 247 -22.49 -6.43 25.71
N VAL A 248 -22.85 -6.49 24.43
CA VAL A 248 -22.07 -5.95 23.32
C VAL A 248 -22.22 -4.42 23.25
N VAL A 249 -23.44 -3.89 23.43
CA VAL A 249 -23.70 -2.45 23.56
C VAL A 249 -22.93 -1.86 24.76
N HIS A 250 -22.99 -2.52 25.91
CA HIS A 250 -22.26 -2.10 27.12
C HIS A 250 -20.74 -2.12 26.89
N ARG A 251 -20.20 -3.14 26.20
CA ARG A 251 -18.79 -3.15 25.78
C ARG A 251 -18.47 -1.95 24.89
N PHE A 252 -19.23 -1.73 23.83
CA PHE A 252 -19.00 -0.65 22.87
C PHE A 252 -18.95 0.73 23.57
N ARG A 253 -19.99 1.06 24.34
CA ARG A 253 -20.08 2.36 25.04
C ARG A 253 -18.98 2.55 26.10
N SER A 254 -18.52 1.48 26.75
CA SER A 254 -17.41 1.53 27.72
C SER A 254 -16.08 1.99 27.11
N PHE A 255 -15.91 1.88 25.79
CA PHE A 255 -14.66 2.25 25.09
C PHE A 255 -14.82 3.45 24.13
N PHE A 256 -16.02 3.67 23.57
CA PHE A 256 -16.28 4.75 22.60
C PHE A 256 -17.19 5.87 23.11
N GLY A 257 -17.80 5.69 24.30
CA GLY A 257 -18.74 6.62 24.92
C GLY A 257 -20.20 6.37 24.53
N GLU A 258 -21.12 7.14 25.12
CA GLU A 258 -22.55 7.03 24.89
C GLU A 258 -22.96 7.24 23.43
N SER A 259 -23.96 6.49 22.98
CA SER A 259 -24.42 6.46 21.59
C SER A 259 -25.52 7.47 21.28
N ASN A 260 -26.39 7.71 22.25
CA ASN A 260 -27.42 8.75 22.21
C ASN A 260 -26.87 10.02 22.89
N ARG A 261 -26.64 11.08 22.11
CA ARG A 261 -25.82 12.23 22.56
C ARG A 261 -26.16 13.53 21.83
N VAL A 262 -26.04 14.65 22.55
CA VAL A 262 -26.27 16.02 22.04
C VAL A 262 -25.04 16.88 22.32
N ASP A 263 -24.52 17.56 21.30
CA ASP A 263 -23.38 18.47 21.39
C ASP A 263 -23.74 19.82 20.77
N ILE A 264 -23.17 20.89 21.33
CA ILE A 264 -23.01 22.15 20.60
C ILE A 264 -21.62 22.17 19.96
N VAL A 265 -21.58 22.43 18.65
CA VAL A 265 -20.35 22.46 17.84
C VAL A 265 -20.51 23.54 16.76
N GLY A 266 -19.59 24.50 16.68
CA GLY A 266 -19.71 25.62 15.71
C GLY A 266 -21.04 26.37 15.77
N ASN A 267 -21.62 26.52 16.97
CA ASN A 267 -22.95 27.08 17.23
C ASN A 267 -24.10 26.38 16.47
N HIS A 268 -23.96 25.08 16.22
CA HIS A 268 -25.02 24.18 15.75
C HIS A 268 -25.23 23.08 16.81
N THR A 269 -26.44 22.52 16.86
CA THR A 269 -26.74 21.35 17.69
C THR A 269 -26.50 20.08 16.87
N ILE A 270 -25.52 19.27 17.24
CA ILE A 270 -25.33 17.93 16.67
C ILE A 270 -26.01 16.91 17.58
N VAL A 271 -26.89 16.08 17.01
CA VAL A 271 -27.58 14.98 17.70
C VAL A 271 -27.14 13.67 17.07
N SER A 272 -26.50 12.78 17.83
CA SER A 272 -26.24 11.39 17.40
C SER A 272 -27.24 10.45 18.06
N ILE A 273 -27.76 9.49 17.28
CA ILE A 273 -28.82 8.58 17.71
C ILE A 273 -28.42 7.14 17.43
N ASP A 274 -28.57 6.28 18.43
CA ASP A 274 -28.50 4.83 18.29
C ASP A 274 -29.77 4.31 17.59
N SER A 275 -29.83 4.54 16.27
CA SER A 275 -30.88 4.06 15.38
C SER A 275 -30.88 2.53 15.23
N ILE A 276 -29.75 1.90 15.55
CA ILE A 276 -29.47 0.47 15.42
C ILE A 276 -30.19 -0.32 16.50
N SER A 277 -30.01 0.07 17.76
CA SER A 277 -30.80 -0.42 18.90
C SER A 277 -32.27 -0.05 18.77
N TYR A 278 -32.57 1.18 18.33
CA TYR A 278 -33.95 1.69 18.24
C TYR A 278 -34.81 0.97 17.18
N SER A 279 -34.20 0.43 16.12
CA SER A 279 -34.88 -0.38 15.10
C SER A 279 -35.42 -1.73 15.63
N ALA A 280 -35.12 -2.12 16.87
CA ALA A 280 -35.75 -3.27 17.53
C ALA A 280 -37.23 -3.02 17.89
N ARG A 281 -37.68 -1.75 17.89
CA ARG A 281 -38.99 -1.35 18.40
C ARG A 281 -40.16 -1.70 17.48
N ASP A 282 -39.98 -1.57 16.17
CA ASP A 282 -40.99 -1.85 15.14
C ASP A 282 -40.71 -3.14 14.34
N GLN A 283 -39.64 -3.85 14.66
CA GLN A 283 -39.41 -5.21 14.17
C GLN A 283 -40.28 -6.24 14.91
N GLU A 284 -40.94 -7.09 14.13
CA GLU A 284 -41.58 -8.31 14.63
C GLU A 284 -40.55 -9.24 15.29
N ASN A 285 -40.96 -9.89 16.36
CA ASN A 285 -40.13 -10.83 17.10
C ASN A 285 -39.95 -12.13 16.28
N PRO A 286 -38.71 -12.56 15.94
CA PRO A 286 -38.49 -13.71 15.06
C PRO A 286 -38.98 -15.06 15.62
N GLU A 287 -39.09 -15.19 16.94
CA GLU A 287 -39.46 -16.45 17.60
C GLU A 287 -40.97 -16.56 17.88
N THR A 288 -41.64 -15.43 18.12
CA THR A 288 -43.06 -15.39 18.51
C THR A 288 -43.99 -14.83 17.43
N GLY A 289 -43.45 -14.23 16.36
CA GLY A 289 -44.24 -13.63 15.28
C GLY A 289 -45.11 -12.44 15.71
N GLY A 290 -44.84 -11.86 16.88
CA GLY A 290 -45.61 -10.77 17.49
C GLY A 290 -44.80 -9.49 17.66
N SER A 291 -45.49 -8.40 17.99
CA SER A 291 -44.86 -7.12 18.32
C SER A 291 -44.14 -7.15 19.67
N ASN A 292 -42.96 -6.56 19.74
CA ASN A 292 -42.00 -6.64 20.86
C ASN A 292 -42.42 -5.98 22.20
N LEU A 293 -43.70 -5.68 22.40
CA LEU A 293 -44.20 -4.86 23.52
C LEU A 293 -43.95 -5.47 24.92
N ASN A 294 -43.74 -6.79 25.03
CA ASN A 294 -43.77 -7.51 26.30
C ASN A 294 -42.49 -8.29 26.70
N ASN A 295 -41.47 -8.41 25.83
CA ASN A 295 -40.22 -9.11 26.19
C ASN A 295 -39.24 -8.16 26.90
N GLY A 296 -39.00 -8.38 28.19
CA GLY A 296 -38.29 -7.44 29.06
C GLY A 296 -36.90 -7.00 28.58
N GLU A 297 -36.10 -7.94 28.07
CA GLU A 297 -34.72 -7.69 27.63
C GLU A 297 -34.66 -6.97 26.27
N THR A 298 -35.40 -7.45 25.26
CA THR A 298 -35.50 -6.77 23.94
C THR A 298 -36.12 -5.38 24.09
N ALA A 299 -37.08 -5.22 25.01
CA ALA A 299 -37.69 -3.93 25.34
C ALA A 299 -36.83 -3.04 26.24
N GLN A 300 -35.60 -3.44 26.60
CA GLN A 300 -34.61 -2.55 27.24
C GLN A 300 -33.78 -1.82 26.17
N VAL A 301 -33.33 -2.54 25.14
CA VAL A 301 -32.39 -2.06 24.10
C VAL A 301 -32.85 -0.78 23.40
N TRP A 302 -34.09 -0.73 22.88
CA TRP A 302 -34.60 0.46 22.19
C TRP A 302 -35.14 1.56 23.12
N ARG A 303 -35.34 1.25 24.41
CA ARG A 303 -36.01 2.13 25.38
C ARG A 303 -35.17 3.35 25.74
N GLU A 304 -33.86 3.18 25.82
CA GLU A 304 -32.91 4.26 26.09
C GLU A 304 -32.96 5.32 24.99
N THR A 305 -32.92 4.90 23.72
CA THR A 305 -33.08 5.81 22.58
C THR A 305 -34.45 6.49 22.58
N GLN A 306 -35.52 5.79 22.96
CA GLN A 306 -36.83 6.43 23.06
C GLN A 306 -36.87 7.49 24.18
N GLN A 307 -36.35 7.19 25.37
CA GLN A 307 -36.28 8.16 26.48
C GLN A 307 -35.40 9.37 26.15
N PHE A 308 -34.32 9.18 25.40
CA PHE A 308 -33.48 10.26 24.87
C PHE A 308 -34.25 11.15 23.88
N LEU A 309 -34.99 10.55 22.94
CA LEU A 309 -35.85 11.26 22.00
C LEU A 309 -37.01 12.01 22.70
N ASP A 310 -37.62 11.40 23.72
CA ASP A 310 -38.70 12.00 24.51
C ASP A 310 -38.23 13.24 25.30
N ASN A 311 -36.97 13.27 25.73
CA ASN A 311 -36.37 14.38 26.49
C ASN A 311 -35.61 15.40 25.62
N MET A 312 -35.70 15.31 24.29
CA MET A 312 -34.86 16.05 23.35
C MET A 312 -34.85 17.58 23.56
N LYS A 313 -35.99 18.25 23.83
CA LYS A 313 -36.00 19.72 24.08
C LYS A 313 -35.15 20.08 25.31
N THR A 314 -35.25 19.29 26.38
CA THR A 314 -34.50 19.50 27.63
C THR A 314 -33.00 19.30 27.39
N LEU A 315 -32.62 18.20 26.75
CA LEU A 315 -31.21 17.85 26.46
C LEU A 315 -30.52 18.90 25.56
N LYS A 316 -31.24 19.44 24.57
CA LYS A 316 -30.73 20.54 23.73
C LYS A 316 -30.52 21.84 24.52
N GLN A 317 -31.46 22.20 25.40
CA GLN A 317 -31.28 23.38 26.26
C GLN A 317 -30.14 23.19 27.27
N GLU A 318 -29.96 22.00 27.83
CA GLU A 318 -28.87 21.70 28.77
C GLU A 318 -27.51 21.78 28.07
N ALA A 319 -27.37 21.18 26.88
CA ALA A 319 -26.16 21.29 26.05
C ALA A 319 -25.83 22.75 25.69
N LEU A 320 -26.85 23.55 25.35
CA LEU A 320 -26.69 24.98 25.07
C LEU A 320 -26.25 25.78 26.31
N ARG A 321 -26.88 25.54 27.46
CA ARG A 321 -26.49 26.18 28.75
C ARG A 321 -25.06 25.84 29.14
N LYS A 322 -24.64 24.59 28.92
CA LYS A 322 -23.29 24.12 29.21
C LYS A 322 -22.23 24.81 28.33
N GLU A 323 -22.47 24.93 27.02
CA GLU A 323 -21.52 25.62 26.14
C GLU A 323 -21.52 27.15 26.36
N LEU A 324 -22.67 27.77 26.62
CA LEU A 324 -22.72 29.20 27.00
C LEU A 324 -22.03 29.45 28.35
N SER A 325 -22.04 28.49 29.27
CA SER A 325 -21.30 28.56 30.53
C SER A 325 -19.78 28.49 30.31
N THR A 326 -19.29 27.57 29.46
CA THR A 326 -17.85 27.50 29.11
C THR A 326 -17.38 28.71 28.30
N LEU A 327 -18.25 29.31 27.48
CA LEU A 327 -17.97 30.54 26.73
C LEU A 327 -17.89 31.78 27.63
N THR A 328 -18.81 31.93 28.59
CA THR A 328 -18.93 33.15 29.41
C THR A 328 -18.20 33.09 30.75
N GLY A 329 -17.83 31.90 31.22
CA GLY A 329 -17.30 31.69 32.58
C GLY A 329 -18.33 31.93 33.69
N LYS A 330 -19.64 31.91 33.37
CA LYS A 330 -20.75 32.09 34.31
C LYS A 330 -21.45 30.75 34.54
N ASP A 331 -21.71 30.37 35.79
CA ASP A 331 -22.33 29.08 36.14
C ASP A 331 -23.82 28.95 35.73
N SER A 332 -24.47 30.05 35.31
CA SER A 332 -25.88 30.07 34.90
C SER A 332 -26.18 31.20 33.90
N PRO A 333 -25.90 31.01 32.59
CA PRO A 333 -26.28 31.96 31.55
C PRO A 333 -27.80 32.00 31.32
N ALA A 334 -28.36 33.21 31.23
CA ALA A 334 -29.80 33.46 31.08
C ALA A 334 -30.28 33.17 29.64
N THR A 335 -30.49 31.89 29.36
CA THR A 335 -30.99 31.39 28.06
C THR A 335 -32.50 31.47 27.97
N ASP A 336 -33.00 32.13 26.92
CA ASP A 336 -34.39 32.04 26.49
C ASP A 336 -34.73 30.56 26.16
N PRO A 337 -35.81 29.99 26.72
CA PRO A 337 -36.17 28.59 26.53
C PRO A 337 -36.61 28.21 25.10
N ASP A 338 -36.91 29.18 24.24
CA ASP A 338 -37.38 28.93 22.87
C ASP A 338 -36.31 29.19 21.79
N ILE A 339 -35.11 29.63 22.16
CA ILE A 339 -33.94 29.63 21.25
C ILE A 339 -33.58 28.19 20.85
N GLN A 340 -33.50 27.95 19.54
CA GLN A 340 -33.09 26.66 18.96
C GLN A 340 -32.00 26.89 17.91
N LEU A 341 -30.79 26.40 18.19
CA LEU A 341 -29.71 26.39 17.21
C LEU A 341 -30.04 25.44 16.04
N PRO A 342 -29.48 25.68 14.84
CA PRO A 342 -29.70 24.80 13.70
C PRO A 342 -29.23 23.37 14.02
N THR A 343 -30.08 22.37 13.78
CA THR A 343 -29.81 20.98 14.20
C THR A 343 -29.29 20.13 13.04
N ILE A 344 -28.18 19.43 13.31
CA ILE A 344 -27.61 18.36 12.48
C ILE A 344 -27.91 17.02 13.15
N LEU A 345 -28.40 16.05 12.38
CA LEU A 345 -28.68 14.68 12.85
C LEU A 345 -27.62 13.71 12.32
N LEU A 346 -27.14 12.80 13.18
CA LEU A 346 -26.23 11.70 12.82
C LEU A 346 -26.89 10.35 13.15
N THR A 347 -26.96 9.48 12.16
CA THR A 347 -27.29 8.04 12.31
C THR A 347 -26.20 7.20 11.65
N HIS A 348 -26.19 5.88 11.84
CA HIS A 348 -25.41 4.99 10.99
C HIS A 348 -26.22 4.60 9.76
N VAL A 349 -27.35 3.89 9.94
CA VAL A 349 -28.26 3.55 8.84
C VAL A 349 -28.96 4.83 8.29
N PRO A 350 -29.01 5.02 6.96
CA PRO A 350 -29.72 6.12 6.28
C PRO A 350 -31.22 6.23 6.64
N LEU A 351 -31.81 7.43 6.62
CA LEU A 351 -33.26 7.58 6.85
C LEU A 351 -34.09 6.92 5.72
N TYR A 352 -35.33 6.56 6.04
CA TYR A 352 -36.29 6.07 5.03
C TYR A 352 -36.40 7.03 3.85
N ARG A 353 -36.46 6.48 2.65
CA ARG A 353 -36.68 7.16 1.38
C ARG A 353 -37.55 6.28 0.49
N GLU A 354 -38.25 6.87 -0.46
CA GLU A 354 -39.05 6.12 -1.43
C GLU A 354 -38.17 5.19 -2.31
N PRO A 355 -38.69 4.02 -2.76
CA PRO A 355 -37.98 3.16 -3.70
C PRO A 355 -37.55 3.92 -4.96
N HIS A 356 -36.31 3.69 -5.38
CA HIS A 356 -35.68 4.29 -6.56
C HIS A 356 -35.44 5.81 -6.48
N THR A 357 -35.45 6.40 -5.27
CA THR A 357 -34.97 7.78 -5.07
C THR A 357 -33.47 7.88 -5.44
N PRO A 358 -33.06 8.75 -6.38
CA PRO A 358 -31.68 8.83 -6.86
C PRO A 358 -30.75 9.51 -5.84
N CYS A 359 -29.56 8.93 -5.66
CA CYS A 359 -28.49 9.46 -4.81
C CYS A 359 -27.66 10.59 -5.46
N GLY A 360 -27.86 10.85 -6.75
CA GLY A 360 -27.18 11.91 -7.49
C GLY A 360 -25.83 11.51 -8.11
N PRO A 361 -25.15 12.48 -8.77
CA PRO A 361 -24.02 12.22 -9.67
C PRO A 361 -22.67 11.91 -8.98
N LEU A 362 -22.62 11.94 -7.65
CA LEU A 362 -21.40 11.69 -6.87
C LEU A 362 -21.27 10.23 -6.37
N ARG A 363 -22.30 9.41 -6.57
CA ARG A 363 -22.27 7.95 -6.32
C ARG A 363 -21.32 7.27 -7.31
N GLU A 364 -20.36 6.52 -6.80
CA GLU A 364 -19.23 5.99 -7.57
C GLU A 364 -19.56 4.66 -8.28
N HIS A 365 -20.14 3.71 -7.54
CA HIS A 365 -20.42 2.36 -8.03
C HIS A 365 -21.58 2.38 -9.03
N TRP A 366 -22.60 3.18 -8.73
CA TRP A 366 -23.79 3.38 -9.55
C TRP A 366 -24.04 4.87 -9.87
N PRO A 367 -23.34 5.43 -10.88
CA PRO A 367 -23.65 6.76 -11.38
C PRO A 367 -25.04 6.81 -12.05
N PRO A 368 -25.70 7.98 -12.07
CA PRO A 368 -27.06 8.13 -12.61
C PRO A 368 -27.14 7.83 -14.10
N SER A 369 -28.27 7.27 -14.52
CA SER A 369 -28.58 6.89 -15.91
C SER A 369 -28.66 8.08 -16.87
N SER A 370 -28.99 9.26 -16.35
CA SER A 370 -28.91 10.55 -17.05
C SER A 370 -28.40 11.62 -16.09
N THR A 371 -27.61 12.58 -16.60
CA THR A 371 -27.11 13.74 -15.83
C THR A 371 -27.77 15.05 -16.21
N ASN A 372 -28.55 15.10 -17.30
CA ASN A 372 -29.26 16.31 -17.74
C ASN A 372 -30.51 15.97 -18.59
N PRO A 373 -31.72 15.98 -18.02
CA PRO A 373 -32.02 16.12 -16.58
C PRO A 373 -31.53 14.89 -15.79
N LEU A 374 -31.39 15.05 -14.47
CA LEU A 374 -31.38 13.89 -13.56
C LEU A 374 -32.78 13.26 -13.57
N PRO A 375 -32.93 11.92 -13.55
CA PRO A 375 -34.23 11.28 -13.43
C PRO A 375 -34.88 11.56 -12.07
N ASP A 376 -36.21 11.68 -12.01
CA ASP A 376 -36.94 11.78 -10.73
C ASP A 376 -36.90 10.46 -9.93
N LYS A 377 -36.75 9.33 -10.64
CA LYS A 377 -36.46 8.00 -10.07
C LYS A 377 -35.42 7.27 -10.91
N ASP A 378 -34.42 6.70 -10.26
CA ASP A 378 -33.36 5.90 -10.87
C ASP A 378 -33.05 4.71 -9.94
N GLU A 379 -33.52 3.52 -10.32
CA GLU A 379 -33.32 2.29 -9.55
C GLU A 379 -31.84 1.99 -9.30
N ARG A 380 -31.00 2.19 -10.34
CA ARG A 380 -29.57 1.89 -10.28
C ARG A 380 -28.84 2.86 -9.37
N ASN A 381 -29.12 4.16 -9.49
CA ASN A 381 -28.50 5.21 -8.67
C ASN A 381 -29.15 5.37 -7.29
N SER A 382 -30.04 4.47 -6.87
CA SER A 382 -30.66 4.50 -5.53
C SER A 382 -29.94 3.63 -4.50
N ILE A 383 -30.30 3.80 -3.21
CA ILE A 383 -30.08 2.77 -2.20
C ILE A 383 -31.20 1.74 -2.35
N HIS A 384 -30.85 0.48 -2.62
CA HIS A 384 -31.83 -0.60 -2.68
C HIS A 384 -32.45 -0.83 -1.30
N ILE A 385 -33.77 -0.75 -1.19
CA ILE A 385 -34.50 -0.95 0.08
C ILE A 385 -34.59 -2.45 0.37
N GLY A 386 -33.68 -2.95 1.20
CA GLY A 386 -33.61 -4.34 1.62
C GLY A 386 -33.24 -4.50 3.09
N LYS A 387 -33.46 -5.72 3.61
CA LYS A 387 -33.02 -6.17 4.94
C LYS A 387 -32.57 -7.62 4.88
N GLY A 388 -31.70 -8.02 5.80
CA GLY A 388 -31.25 -9.41 5.93
C GLY A 388 -30.93 -9.77 7.38
N TYR A 389 -30.00 -10.71 7.57
CA TYR A 389 -29.54 -11.07 8.90
C TYR A 389 -28.69 -9.94 9.49
N GLN A 390 -29.20 -9.30 10.54
CA GLN A 390 -28.53 -8.21 11.27
C GLN A 390 -28.09 -6.99 10.40
N TYR A 391 -28.78 -6.69 9.29
CA TYR A 391 -28.61 -5.43 8.54
C TYR A 391 -29.92 -4.97 7.87
N GLN A 392 -30.02 -3.66 7.58
CA GLN A 392 -31.12 -3.08 6.80
C GLN A 392 -30.71 -1.70 6.23
N ASN A 393 -30.69 -1.59 4.90
CA ASN A 393 -30.01 -0.52 4.15
C ASN A 393 -30.60 0.91 4.34
N VAL A 394 -31.83 1.02 4.86
CA VAL A 394 -32.50 2.28 5.23
C VAL A 394 -33.42 2.02 6.44
N LEU A 395 -33.57 3.00 7.33
CA LEU A 395 -34.51 2.91 8.45
C LEU A 395 -35.96 2.79 7.95
N THR A 396 -36.86 2.31 8.80
CA THR A 396 -38.29 2.19 8.45
C THR A 396 -38.96 3.57 8.39
N PRO A 397 -40.13 3.70 7.74
CA PRO A 397 -40.91 4.95 7.78
C PRO A 397 -41.28 5.35 9.21
N VAL A 398 -41.62 4.39 10.08
CA VAL A 398 -42.05 4.65 11.46
C VAL A 398 -40.90 5.21 12.30
N ILE A 399 -39.73 4.57 12.24
CA ILE A 399 -38.53 4.99 12.97
C ILE A 399 -38.02 6.35 12.44
N SER A 400 -37.99 6.54 11.12
CA SER A 400 -37.49 7.78 10.50
C SER A 400 -38.37 8.99 10.83
N ASN A 401 -39.70 8.84 10.71
CA ASN A 401 -40.64 9.90 11.08
C ASN A 401 -40.50 10.29 12.56
N GLU A 402 -40.41 9.32 13.48
CA GLU A 402 -40.32 9.63 14.90
C GLU A 402 -38.97 10.24 15.30
N ILE A 403 -37.86 9.76 14.73
CA ILE A 403 -36.53 10.37 14.91
C ILE A 403 -36.55 11.84 14.50
N VAL A 404 -37.02 12.17 13.29
CA VAL A 404 -36.98 13.55 12.80
C VAL A 404 -37.99 14.42 13.56
N ALA A 405 -39.21 13.93 13.78
CA ALA A 405 -40.25 14.68 14.51
C ALA A 405 -39.84 15.03 15.95
N LYS A 406 -39.27 14.08 16.70
CA LYS A 406 -38.78 14.34 18.08
C LYS A 406 -37.48 15.13 18.11
N THR A 407 -36.63 15.02 17.08
CA THR A 407 -35.44 15.86 16.92
C THR A 407 -35.80 17.32 16.59
N GLY A 408 -36.96 17.58 15.98
CA GLY A 408 -37.46 18.91 15.64
C GLY A 408 -36.89 19.42 14.32
N ARG A 409 -36.52 20.71 14.24
CA ARG A 409 -36.06 21.33 12.99
C ARG A 409 -34.62 20.94 12.61
N VAL A 410 -34.46 19.71 12.11
CA VAL A 410 -33.25 19.23 11.45
C VAL A 410 -33.04 20.00 10.14
N MET A 411 -31.79 20.36 9.83
CA MET A 411 -31.41 20.98 8.55
C MET A 411 -30.60 20.04 7.65
N GLN A 412 -29.82 19.15 8.27
CA GLN A 412 -28.87 18.26 7.62
C GLN A 412 -28.79 16.96 8.42
N VAL A 413 -28.73 15.84 7.71
CA VAL A 413 -28.53 14.50 8.22
C VAL A 413 -27.22 13.95 7.64
N TYR A 414 -26.48 13.16 8.42
CA TYR A 414 -25.38 12.33 7.90
C TYR A 414 -25.56 10.87 8.36
N SER A 415 -25.34 9.94 7.42
CA SER A 415 -25.43 8.48 7.58
C SER A 415 -24.19 7.78 7.00
N GLY A 416 -24.04 6.45 7.16
CA GLY A 416 -22.86 5.66 6.75
C GLY A 416 -23.18 4.42 5.89
N ASP A 417 -23.78 3.40 6.50
CA ASP A 417 -24.09 2.00 6.06
C ASP A 417 -24.07 1.60 4.56
N ASP A 418 -24.40 2.50 3.63
CA ASP A 418 -24.38 2.23 2.17
C ASP A 418 -22.97 2.24 1.55
N HIS A 419 -21.95 2.69 2.30
CA HIS A 419 -20.52 2.78 1.93
C HIS A 419 -20.17 3.71 0.74
N ASP A 420 -21.11 4.03 -0.16
CA ASP A 420 -20.93 4.97 -1.26
C ASP A 420 -21.63 6.32 -0.98
N TYR A 421 -21.36 7.34 -1.78
CA TYR A 421 -21.98 8.64 -1.58
C TYR A 421 -23.45 8.61 -2.01
N CYS A 422 -24.33 9.14 -1.16
CA CYS A 422 -25.73 9.38 -1.49
C CYS A 422 -26.18 10.74 -0.96
N GLU A 423 -26.78 11.58 -1.80
CA GLU A 423 -27.23 12.92 -1.42
C GLU A 423 -28.67 13.14 -1.86
N ILE A 424 -29.57 13.33 -0.88
CA ILE A 424 -31.01 13.50 -1.10
C ILE A 424 -31.60 14.61 -0.21
N ILE A 425 -32.83 15.04 -0.50
CA ILE A 425 -33.58 16.02 0.29
C ILE A 425 -34.93 15.40 0.67
N HIS A 426 -35.17 15.23 1.97
CA HIS A 426 -36.39 14.61 2.49
C HIS A 426 -37.55 15.60 2.53
N THR A 427 -38.20 15.82 1.38
CA THR A 427 -39.38 16.70 1.23
C THR A 427 -40.57 16.31 2.11
N GLU A 428 -40.61 15.05 2.56
CA GLU A 428 -41.60 14.47 3.45
C GLU A 428 -41.49 14.95 4.91
N PHE A 429 -40.32 15.46 5.33
CA PHE A 429 -40.12 15.97 6.70
C PHE A 429 -40.17 17.50 6.77
N SER A 430 -40.66 18.01 7.91
CA SER A 430 -40.73 19.45 8.17
C SER A 430 -39.35 20.11 8.11
N GLY A 431 -39.21 21.13 7.27
CA GLY A 431 -37.94 21.81 7.00
C GLY A 431 -37.11 21.23 5.86
N ALA A 432 -37.57 20.15 5.20
CA ALA A 432 -36.91 19.48 4.08
C ALA A 432 -35.41 19.22 4.30
N PRO A 433 -35.03 18.47 5.35
CA PRO A 433 -33.64 18.23 5.69
C PRO A 433 -32.91 17.49 4.57
N LYS A 434 -31.69 17.94 4.28
CA LYS A 434 -30.78 17.28 3.35
C LYS A 434 -30.10 16.11 4.04
N GLU A 435 -30.09 14.92 3.45
CA GLU A 435 -29.23 13.82 3.92
C GLU A 435 -28.01 13.67 3.00
N ILE A 436 -26.85 13.42 3.61
CA ILE A 436 -25.66 12.90 2.93
C ILE A 436 -25.26 11.59 3.61
N THR A 437 -25.45 10.47 2.91
CA THR A 437 -24.80 9.21 3.27
C THR A 437 -23.32 9.34 2.89
N VAL A 438 -22.47 9.24 3.91
CA VAL A 438 -21.04 9.51 3.83
C VAL A 438 -20.33 8.29 3.31
N LYS A 439 -19.70 8.44 2.15
CA LYS A 439 -18.88 7.41 1.52
C LYS A 439 -17.74 6.95 2.44
N SER A 440 -17.57 5.64 2.56
CA SER A 440 -16.64 4.93 3.45
C SER A 440 -15.19 5.45 3.33
N MET A 441 -14.50 5.51 4.48
CA MET A 441 -13.04 5.72 4.52
C MET A 441 -12.24 4.47 4.13
N SER A 442 -12.82 3.27 4.26
CA SER A 442 -12.10 2.00 4.07
C SER A 442 -11.89 1.65 2.59
N LEU A 443 -10.72 1.08 2.27
CA LEU A 443 -10.42 0.59 0.92
C LEU A 443 -11.01 -0.80 0.61
N ALA A 444 -11.60 -1.46 1.61
CA ALA A 444 -12.12 -2.82 1.50
C ALA A 444 -13.59 -2.89 1.08
N MET A 445 -14.32 -1.77 1.18
CA MET A 445 -15.79 -1.77 1.31
C MET A 445 -16.48 -1.45 -0.01
N SER A 446 -16.14 -2.26 -1.02
CA SER A 446 -16.66 -2.26 -2.41
C SER A 446 -16.49 -0.97 -3.23
N VAL A 447 -16.17 0.16 -2.61
CA VAL A 447 -15.84 1.44 -3.26
C VAL A 447 -14.37 1.52 -3.69
N ARG A 448 -14.10 2.14 -4.83
CA ARG A 448 -12.77 2.19 -5.45
C ARG A 448 -12.00 3.47 -5.12
N VAL A 449 -12.67 4.53 -4.68
CA VAL A 449 -12.06 5.79 -4.23
C VAL A 449 -12.68 6.18 -2.87
N PRO A 450 -12.15 5.69 -1.74
CA PRO A 450 -12.69 6.00 -0.41
C PRO A 450 -12.69 7.50 -0.11
N ALA A 451 -13.44 7.94 0.90
CA ALA A 451 -13.64 9.36 1.18
C ALA A 451 -13.72 9.71 2.68
N VAL A 452 -13.82 11.00 2.96
CA VAL A 452 -14.44 11.56 4.18
C VAL A 452 -15.35 12.71 3.80
N GLN A 453 -16.42 12.96 4.56
CA GLN A 453 -17.26 14.13 4.35
C GLN A 453 -16.77 15.28 5.22
N LEU A 454 -16.42 16.41 4.60
CA LEU A 454 -16.02 17.63 5.31
C LEU A 454 -17.21 18.58 5.40
N ALA A 455 -17.43 19.14 6.58
CA ALA A 455 -18.46 20.15 6.81
C ALA A 455 -17.87 21.34 7.57
N THR A 456 -18.30 22.54 7.21
CA THR A 456 -17.81 23.79 7.81
C THR A 456 -19.00 24.57 8.33
N LEU A 457 -18.95 24.95 9.60
CA LEU A 457 -20.07 25.57 10.31
C LEU A 457 -19.74 27.01 10.67
N TRP A 458 -20.60 27.95 10.28
CA TRP A 458 -20.50 29.35 10.72
C TRP A 458 -21.90 29.91 11.02
N ASN A 459 -22.19 30.04 12.32
CA ASN A 459 -23.40 30.64 12.84
C ASN A 459 -23.03 31.63 13.97
N PRO A 460 -22.94 32.94 13.71
CA PRO A 460 -22.59 33.91 14.74
C PRO A 460 -23.75 34.10 15.72
N ILE A 461 -23.50 33.91 17.02
CA ILE A 461 -24.48 34.10 18.10
C ILE A 461 -23.99 35.14 19.12
N ASP A 462 -24.94 35.79 19.78
CA ASP A 462 -24.70 36.55 21.01
C ASP A 462 -24.36 35.58 22.15
N THR A 463 -23.28 35.85 22.87
CA THR A 463 -22.81 35.04 24.00
C THR A 463 -23.61 35.22 25.29
N GLU A 464 -24.40 36.29 25.43
CA GLU A 464 -25.21 36.50 26.64
C GLU A 464 -26.59 35.83 26.57
N THR A 465 -27.30 35.93 25.43
CA THR A 465 -28.62 35.29 25.23
C THR A 465 -28.57 33.95 24.49
N GLY A 466 -27.54 33.70 23.66
CA GLY A 466 -27.49 32.59 22.71
C GLY A 466 -28.19 32.85 21.37
N SER A 467 -28.71 34.06 21.14
CA SER A 467 -29.48 34.43 19.93
C SER A 467 -28.57 34.56 18.69
N PRO A 468 -29.01 34.14 17.48
CA PRO A 468 -28.29 34.43 16.24
C PRO A 468 -28.15 35.94 15.99
N LEU A 469 -26.93 36.41 15.72
CA LEU A 469 -26.63 37.82 15.47
C LEU A 469 -27.20 38.31 14.12
N ASP A 470 -27.18 37.45 13.10
CA ASP A 470 -27.75 37.74 11.78
C ASP A 470 -29.19 37.23 11.69
N SER A 471 -30.16 38.01 12.16
CA SER A 471 -31.59 37.65 12.14
C SER A 471 -32.22 37.61 10.74
N GLY A 472 -31.47 37.94 9.69
CA GLY A 472 -31.89 37.84 8.29
C GLY A 472 -31.82 36.39 7.80
N GLY A 473 -32.89 35.62 8.06
CA GLY A 473 -32.97 34.14 7.91
C GLY A 473 -32.85 33.56 6.50
N SER A 474 -31.78 33.87 5.78
CA SER A 474 -31.42 33.30 4.46
C SER A 474 -29.92 32.99 4.33
N SER A 475 -29.12 33.18 5.38
CA SER A 475 -27.70 32.80 5.42
C SER A 475 -27.53 31.29 5.61
N THR A 476 -26.76 30.64 4.73
CA THR A 476 -26.43 29.22 4.84
C THR A 476 -25.34 29.03 5.90
N THR A 477 -25.71 28.56 7.10
CA THR A 477 -24.76 28.40 8.22
C THR A 477 -23.86 27.16 8.14
N LEU A 478 -24.06 26.32 7.12
CA LEU A 478 -23.36 25.06 6.87
C LEU A 478 -22.94 24.98 5.40
N GLN A 479 -21.70 24.57 5.13
CA GLN A 479 -21.21 24.21 3.79
C GLN A 479 -20.55 22.82 3.84
N ASN A 480 -20.60 22.09 2.71
CA ASN A 480 -20.27 20.67 2.61
C ASN A 480 -19.34 20.37 1.43
N GLN A 481 -18.38 19.47 1.61
CA GLN A 481 -17.45 19.00 0.58
C GLN A 481 -17.00 17.56 0.84
N MET A 482 -17.26 16.64 -0.08
CA MET A 482 -16.65 15.31 -0.04
C MET A 482 -15.14 15.42 -0.36
N CYS A 483 -14.30 14.81 0.48
CA CYS A 483 -12.85 14.73 0.28
C CYS A 483 -12.46 13.31 -0.13
N LEU A 484 -11.97 13.16 -1.37
CA LEU A 484 -11.57 11.86 -1.92
C LEU A 484 -10.16 11.45 -1.46
N LEU A 485 -10.04 10.22 -0.97
CA LEU A 485 -8.81 9.59 -0.50
C LEU A 485 -8.12 8.80 -1.63
N PRO A 486 -6.87 8.34 -1.44
CA PRO A 486 -6.12 7.62 -2.47
C PRO A 486 -6.76 6.30 -2.90
N ASN A 487 -6.84 6.09 -4.21
CA ASN A 487 -7.24 4.83 -4.82
C ASN A 487 -6.09 3.80 -4.74
N GLN A 488 -5.97 3.12 -3.59
CA GLN A 488 -4.85 2.22 -3.29
C GLN A 488 -4.68 1.09 -4.31
N ILE A 489 -5.78 0.54 -4.81
CA ILE A 489 -5.73 -0.55 -5.80
C ILE A 489 -5.18 -0.04 -7.15
N SER A 490 -5.46 1.21 -7.55
CA SER A 490 -4.87 1.81 -8.75
C SER A 490 -3.36 2.08 -8.58
N ILE A 491 -2.89 2.41 -7.37
CA ILE A 491 -1.45 2.48 -7.07
C ILE A 491 -0.80 1.10 -7.28
N PHE A 492 -1.41 0.03 -6.74
CA PHE A 492 -0.92 -1.34 -6.95
C PHE A 492 -0.95 -1.78 -8.43
N ILE A 493 -1.92 -1.34 -9.23
CA ILE A 493 -1.94 -1.58 -10.69
C ILE A 493 -0.75 -0.90 -11.38
N VAL A 494 -0.40 0.33 -11.01
CA VAL A 494 0.79 1.02 -11.54
C VAL A 494 2.08 0.29 -11.13
N TYR A 495 2.15 -0.27 -9.93
CA TYR A 495 3.27 -1.14 -9.52
C TYR A 495 3.32 -2.42 -10.37
N GLY A 496 2.17 -3.02 -10.68
CA GLY A 496 2.05 -4.18 -11.58
C GLY A 496 2.55 -3.89 -13.00
N TYR A 497 2.16 -2.77 -13.60
CA TYR A 497 2.68 -2.35 -14.91
C TYR A 497 4.18 -2.03 -14.86
N THR A 498 4.66 -1.38 -13.80
CA THR A 498 6.09 -1.11 -13.59
C THR A 498 6.90 -2.41 -13.47
N PHE A 499 6.34 -3.44 -12.83
CA PHE A 499 6.93 -4.78 -12.75
C PHE A 499 6.95 -5.49 -14.10
N ALA A 500 5.84 -5.50 -14.85
CA ALA A 500 5.79 -6.08 -16.19
C ALA A 500 6.82 -5.43 -17.13
N LEU A 501 6.91 -4.09 -17.12
CA LEU A 501 7.90 -3.33 -17.87
C LEU A 501 9.34 -3.66 -17.42
N THR A 502 9.58 -3.83 -16.12
CA THR A 502 10.89 -4.23 -15.57
C THR A 502 11.32 -5.60 -16.10
N ILE A 503 10.42 -6.60 -16.06
CA ILE A 503 10.71 -7.95 -16.57
C ILE A 503 10.99 -7.91 -18.07
N LEU A 504 10.17 -7.21 -18.86
CA LEU A 504 10.35 -7.07 -20.31
C LEU A 504 11.67 -6.37 -20.66
N ALA A 505 12.00 -5.26 -19.99
CA ALA A 505 13.23 -4.52 -20.22
C ALA A 505 14.48 -5.34 -19.89
N LEU A 506 14.48 -6.09 -18.78
CA LEU A 506 15.60 -6.96 -18.41
C LEU A 506 15.73 -8.17 -19.33
N PHE A 507 14.62 -8.75 -19.79
CA PHE A 507 14.60 -9.84 -20.76
C PHE A 507 15.19 -9.41 -22.11
N LEU A 508 14.71 -8.29 -22.67
CA LEU A 508 15.22 -7.73 -23.93
C LEU A 508 16.69 -7.31 -23.81
N HIS A 509 17.10 -6.70 -22.70
CA HIS A 509 18.51 -6.33 -22.46
C HIS A 509 19.42 -7.57 -22.40
N SER A 510 18.97 -8.64 -21.75
CA SER A 510 19.71 -9.91 -21.65
C SER A 510 19.82 -10.61 -23.01
N ILE A 511 18.79 -10.52 -23.86
CA ILE A 511 18.82 -11.01 -25.25
C ILE A 511 19.80 -10.20 -26.10
N TYR A 512 19.73 -8.87 -26.02
CA TYR A 512 20.64 -7.97 -26.73
C TYR A 512 22.12 -8.25 -26.38
N LEU A 513 22.43 -8.38 -25.08
CA LEU A 513 23.78 -8.72 -24.62
C LEU A 513 24.23 -10.11 -25.06
N SER A 514 23.32 -11.10 -25.06
CA SER A 514 23.58 -12.45 -25.57
C SER A 514 24.01 -12.44 -27.04
N PHE A 515 23.28 -11.73 -27.91
CA PHE A 515 23.62 -11.62 -29.34
C PHE A 515 24.90 -10.81 -29.59
N HIS A 516 25.13 -9.71 -28.87
CA HIS A 516 26.38 -8.94 -28.99
C HIS A 516 27.60 -9.72 -28.49
N HIS A 517 27.46 -10.61 -27.50
CA HIS A 517 28.55 -11.50 -27.07
C HIS A 517 28.92 -12.54 -28.13
N THR A 518 27.96 -13.06 -28.91
CA THR A 518 28.29 -13.88 -30.10
C THR A 518 28.99 -13.06 -31.18
N ALA A 519 28.52 -11.85 -31.48
CA ALA A 519 29.15 -11.00 -32.50
C ALA A 519 30.60 -10.60 -32.15
N GLY A 520 30.88 -10.28 -30.89
CA GLY A 520 32.23 -9.93 -30.43
C GLY A 520 33.24 -11.09 -30.44
N SER A 521 32.77 -12.34 -30.41
CA SER A 521 33.64 -13.53 -30.43
C SER A 521 34.15 -13.86 -31.84
N SER A 522 33.45 -13.41 -32.89
CA SER A 522 33.83 -13.64 -34.30
C SER A 522 34.84 -12.63 -34.86
N ALA A 523 35.36 -11.72 -34.02
CA ALA A 523 36.14 -10.56 -34.45
C ALA A 523 37.55 -10.46 -33.84
N ASN A 524 38.02 -11.50 -33.14
CA ASN A 524 39.38 -11.58 -32.57
C ASN A 524 39.94 -13.01 -32.62
N THR A 525 40.23 -13.52 -33.82
CA THR A 525 41.38 -14.42 -33.99
C THR A 525 42.66 -13.57 -34.16
N ASP A 526 43.82 -14.18 -33.95
CA ASP A 526 45.15 -13.65 -34.25
C ASP A 526 45.63 -12.42 -33.45
N SER A 527 45.99 -12.66 -32.19
CA SER A 527 47.02 -11.88 -31.46
C SER A 527 47.65 -12.71 -30.33
N ILE A 528 48.29 -13.83 -30.68
CA ILE A 528 49.09 -14.63 -29.74
C ILE A 528 50.48 -14.01 -29.61
N LEU A 529 50.76 -13.36 -28.47
CA LEU A 529 52.10 -12.93 -28.06
C LEU A 529 52.64 -13.92 -27.01
N PRO A 530 53.85 -14.50 -27.20
CA PRO A 530 54.35 -15.56 -26.32
C PRO A 530 54.72 -15.04 -24.93
N LEU A 531 54.30 -15.77 -23.89
CA LEU A 531 54.71 -15.51 -22.52
C LEU A 531 56.19 -15.92 -22.33
N ALA A 532 57.02 -14.97 -21.92
CA ALA A 532 58.42 -15.23 -21.59
C ALA A 532 58.53 -16.16 -20.35
N TYR A 533 58.94 -17.41 -20.58
CA TYR A 533 59.08 -18.42 -19.54
C TYR A 533 60.28 -18.10 -18.63
N ARG A 534 60.00 -17.65 -17.40
CA ARG A 534 61.01 -17.48 -16.35
C ARG A 534 61.38 -18.85 -15.78
N ARG A 535 62.57 -19.37 -16.10
CA ARG A 535 63.14 -20.53 -15.41
C ARG A 535 63.44 -20.17 -13.93
N PRO A 536 63.29 -21.12 -13.00
CA PRO A 536 63.90 -21.03 -11.66
C PRO A 536 65.43 -20.95 -11.74
N ILE A 537 66.05 -20.59 -10.62
CA ILE A 537 67.50 -20.67 -10.39
C ILE A 537 67.73 -21.89 -9.50
N ASP A 538 68.54 -22.84 -9.96
CA ASP A 538 69.04 -23.95 -9.15
C ASP A 538 70.54 -23.74 -8.88
N GLU A 539 70.93 -23.80 -7.62
CA GLU A 539 72.34 -23.80 -7.18
C GLU A 539 72.70 -25.17 -6.60
N TYR A 540 73.50 -25.98 -7.30
CA TYR A 540 74.60 -26.74 -6.68
C TYR A 540 75.62 -27.30 -7.69
N TYR A 541 76.81 -27.60 -7.19
CA TYR A 541 78.02 -28.07 -7.91
C TYR A 541 78.15 -29.62 -7.87
N PRO A 542 79.15 -30.26 -8.52
CA PRO A 542 79.60 -30.12 -9.92
C PRO A 542 80.01 -31.47 -10.59
N CYS A 543 80.34 -31.48 -11.89
CA CYS A 543 81.42 -32.35 -12.41
C CYS A 543 81.99 -31.85 -13.76
N SER A 544 83.21 -32.32 -14.06
CA SER A 544 84.06 -32.10 -15.24
C SER A 544 83.41 -32.56 -16.58
N THR A 545 83.89 -32.23 -17.79
CA THR A 545 85.26 -31.89 -18.25
C THR A 545 85.34 -30.85 -19.39
N GLU A 546 86.49 -30.15 -19.42
CA GLU A 546 87.26 -29.71 -20.61
C GLU A 546 86.80 -28.55 -21.54
N PHE A 547 87.80 -28.04 -22.27
CA PHE A 547 87.92 -26.79 -23.06
C PHE A 547 88.04 -27.15 -24.58
N PRO A 548 88.19 -26.21 -25.57
CA PRO A 548 88.45 -24.77 -25.47
C PRO A 548 87.59 -23.83 -26.36
N ALA A 549 87.86 -22.53 -26.20
CA ALA A 549 87.19 -21.38 -26.80
C ALA A 549 87.56 -21.05 -28.26
N ALA A 550 86.63 -20.31 -28.92
CA ALA A 550 86.91 -19.15 -29.78
C ALA A 550 85.65 -18.26 -29.80
N SER A 551 85.57 -17.17 -29.03
CA SER A 551 86.11 -15.81 -29.30
C SER A 551 85.19 -14.94 -30.18
N PRO A 552 84.74 -13.74 -29.72
CA PRO A 552 83.66 -12.97 -30.37
C PRO A 552 84.09 -11.68 -31.09
N SER A 553 83.35 -11.29 -32.13
CA SER A 553 83.42 -9.99 -32.83
C SER A 553 82.27 -9.87 -33.84
N THR A 554 81.64 -8.72 -34.13
CA THR A 554 81.74 -7.37 -33.53
C THR A 554 80.45 -6.56 -33.81
N THR A 555 79.97 -5.86 -32.78
CA THR A 555 79.54 -4.45 -32.73
C THR A 555 78.77 -3.77 -33.90
N SER A 556 77.72 -3.03 -33.51
CA SER A 556 77.32 -1.68 -34.00
C SER A 556 76.82 -1.49 -35.46
N SER A 557 75.93 -0.53 -35.75
CA SER A 557 75.25 0.47 -34.89
C SER A 557 73.99 1.05 -35.55
N ASN A 558 73.17 1.69 -34.70
CA ASN A 558 72.58 3.03 -34.90
C ASN A 558 73.05 3.81 -36.14
N SER A 559 72.22 4.61 -36.81
CA SER A 559 70.77 4.91 -36.65
C SER A 559 70.32 5.80 -37.84
N ILE A 560 69.26 6.60 -37.67
CA ILE A 560 68.71 7.59 -38.62
C ILE A 560 67.93 6.90 -39.77
N GLY A 561 66.71 7.30 -40.14
CA GLY A 561 65.89 8.41 -39.63
C GLY A 561 65.45 9.33 -40.77
N GLY A 562 64.36 8.98 -41.45
CA GLY A 562 63.82 9.78 -42.55
C GLY A 562 62.35 9.45 -42.77
N ALA A 563 61.49 10.46 -42.62
CA ALA A 563 60.06 10.34 -42.85
C ALA A 563 59.69 11.02 -44.16
N TYR A 564 58.90 10.33 -45.01
CA TYR A 564 58.08 10.98 -46.02
C TYR A 564 56.82 10.15 -46.28
N SER A 565 55.70 10.87 -46.37
CA SER A 565 54.44 10.35 -46.90
C SER A 565 54.51 10.36 -48.44
N VAL A 566 53.77 9.46 -49.10
CA VAL A 566 52.82 9.86 -50.16
C VAL A 566 51.90 8.69 -50.51
N THR A 567 50.66 9.01 -50.83
CA THR A 567 49.59 8.08 -51.23
C THR A 567 49.78 7.52 -52.63
N ARG A 568 49.23 6.33 -52.89
CA ARG A 568 48.77 5.97 -54.25
C ARG A 568 47.59 4.98 -54.23
N SER A 569 46.42 5.49 -54.58
CA SER A 569 45.24 4.68 -54.91
C SER A 569 45.34 4.14 -56.34
N ARG A 570 44.84 2.93 -56.59
CA ARG A 570 44.39 2.47 -57.91
C ARG A 570 43.32 1.38 -57.75
N ALA A 571 42.44 1.28 -58.74
CA ALA A 571 41.31 0.36 -58.77
C ALA A 571 41.02 -0.09 -60.22
N ALA A 572 40.19 -1.14 -60.37
CA ALA A 572 39.68 -1.71 -61.64
C ALA A 572 40.75 -2.45 -62.50
N SER A 573 40.41 -3.44 -63.35
CA SER A 573 39.12 -4.09 -63.63
C SER A 573 39.27 -5.43 -64.39
N THR A 574 38.18 -6.23 -64.45
CA THR A 574 37.88 -7.30 -65.47
C THR A 574 38.84 -8.52 -65.55
N THR A 575 38.54 -9.69 -66.15
CA THR A 575 37.51 -10.18 -67.13
C THR A 575 36.95 -11.58 -66.78
N ILE A 576 35.79 -12.00 -67.33
CA ILE A 576 35.11 -13.32 -67.09
C ILE A 576 34.42 -13.86 -68.37
N PRO A 577 34.67 -15.12 -68.81
CA PRO A 577 33.59 -15.97 -69.38
C PRO A 577 33.80 -17.53 -69.27
N HIS A 578 32.80 -18.32 -69.73
CA HIS A 578 32.74 -19.79 -70.02
C HIS A 578 32.79 -20.82 -68.84
N GLU A 579 31.99 -21.92 -68.82
CA GLU A 579 30.72 -22.26 -69.53
C GLU A 579 29.89 -23.30 -68.73
N ALA A 580 28.85 -23.94 -69.31
CA ALA A 580 27.73 -24.57 -68.57
C ALA A 580 27.31 -26.01 -69.02
N ARG A 581 26.20 -26.53 -68.43
CA ARG A 581 25.48 -27.85 -68.57
C ARG A 581 25.80 -28.88 -67.45
N GLY A 582 24.87 -29.71 -66.95
CA GLY A 582 23.40 -29.70 -67.12
C GLY A 582 22.66 -30.99 -66.65
N PHE A 583 21.39 -30.84 -66.24
CA PHE A 583 20.25 -31.81 -66.21
C PHE A 583 20.27 -33.17 -65.45
N LYS A 584 19.36 -33.31 -64.47
CA LYS A 584 18.20 -34.26 -64.32
C LYS A 584 17.51 -34.00 -62.95
N GLN A 585 16.19 -33.87 -62.76
CA GLN A 585 15.02 -34.79 -62.94
C GLN A 585 15.09 -36.08 -62.11
N THR A 586 14.04 -36.58 -61.43
CA THR A 586 12.55 -36.45 -61.56
C THR A 586 11.85 -36.62 -60.17
N GLN A 587 10.71 -36.00 -59.83
CA GLN A 587 9.29 -36.51 -59.84
C GLN A 587 9.01 -37.82 -59.05
N THR A 588 7.85 -38.10 -58.39
CA THR A 588 6.50 -37.44 -58.29
C THR A 588 5.63 -38.05 -57.16
N VAL A 589 4.58 -37.32 -56.70
CA VAL A 589 3.28 -37.82 -56.13
C VAL A 589 3.35 -38.59 -54.78
N GLY A 590 2.38 -38.54 -53.85
CA GLY A 590 1.13 -37.76 -53.75
C GLY A 590 -0.10 -38.64 -53.43
N GLY A 591 -1.00 -38.22 -52.52
CA GLY A 591 -2.27 -38.90 -52.24
C GLY A 591 -2.71 -38.89 -50.77
N SER A 592 -4.02 -38.89 -50.52
CA SER A 592 -4.67 -38.82 -49.20
C SER A 592 -5.86 -39.79 -49.13
N GLY A 593 -6.24 -40.25 -47.94
CA GLY A 593 -7.45 -41.07 -47.75
C GLY A 593 -7.79 -41.36 -46.27
N GLU A 594 -9.07 -41.41 -45.96
CA GLU A 594 -9.65 -41.75 -44.65
C GLU A 594 -10.04 -43.24 -44.58
N GLY A 595 -10.31 -43.80 -43.38
CA GLY A 595 -10.83 -45.16 -43.25
C GLY A 595 -10.98 -45.65 -41.80
N ASN A 596 -12.21 -45.96 -41.38
CA ASN A 596 -12.61 -46.09 -39.97
C ASN A 596 -12.76 -47.54 -39.46
N ASN A 597 -12.70 -47.73 -38.13
CA ASN A 597 -13.30 -48.81 -37.31
C ASN A 597 -12.76 -50.29 -37.35
N GLY A 598 -12.66 -50.91 -36.16
CA GLY A 598 -12.51 -52.36 -35.95
C GLY A 598 -12.12 -52.78 -34.50
N VAL A 599 -13.10 -53.19 -33.67
CA VAL A 599 -13.03 -53.57 -32.23
C VAL A 599 -14.18 -54.58 -31.94
N PRO A 600 -14.17 -55.48 -30.92
CA PRO A 600 -13.19 -55.80 -29.85
C PRO A 600 -12.51 -57.18 -30.11
N ASP A 601 -12.19 -58.15 -29.23
CA ASP A 601 -12.32 -58.45 -27.77
C ASP A 601 -11.36 -59.64 -27.42
N SER A 602 -11.09 -60.17 -26.21
CA SER A 602 -11.43 -59.84 -24.79
C SER A 602 -10.46 -60.56 -23.80
N ALA A 603 -10.61 -60.29 -22.48
CA ALA A 603 -10.29 -61.15 -21.31
C ALA A 603 -8.84 -61.70 -21.08
N ALA A 604 -8.35 -61.93 -19.85
CA ALA A 604 -8.72 -61.47 -18.50
C ALA A 604 -7.57 -61.71 -17.47
N SER A 605 -7.64 -61.02 -16.32
CA SER A 605 -7.07 -61.30 -14.97
C SER A 605 -6.08 -62.49 -14.76
N THR A 606 -4.98 -62.38 -14.00
CA THR A 606 -4.96 -62.19 -12.51
C THR A 606 -3.52 -61.89 -12.01
N ALA A 607 -3.33 -61.46 -10.75
CA ALA A 607 -2.02 -61.07 -10.15
C ALA A 607 -1.43 -62.11 -9.14
N PRO A 608 -0.60 -61.73 -8.12
CA PRO A 608 0.79 -62.22 -7.86
C PRO A 608 0.86 -63.25 -6.68
N PRO A 609 1.99 -63.57 -5.96
CA PRO A 609 3.44 -63.20 -6.03
C PRO A 609 4.38 -64.43 -6.14
N GLY A 610 5.72 -64.43 -5.92
CA GLY A 610 6.77 -63.41 -5.71
C GLY A 610 7.85 -63.82 -4.67
N VAL A 611 8.74 -62.87 -4.26
CA VAL A 611 9.69 -62.90 -3.11
C VAL A 611 10.99 -63.76 -3.23
N ASN A 612 12.16 -63.06 -3.23
CA ASN A 612 13.52 -63.51 -2.81
C ASN A 612 14.24 -64.65 -3.61
N THR A 613 15.57 -64.88 -3.55
CA THR A 613 16.68 -64.29 -2.76
C THR A 613 18.08 -64.40 -3.44
N ARG A 614 18.88 -63.32 -3.41
CA ARG A 614 20.29 -63.23 -2.92
C ARG A 614 21.43 -64.14 -3.47
N SER A 615 22.55 -63.48 -3.81
CA SER A 615 23.94 -64.01 -4.01
C SER A 615 24.22 -64.76 -5.34
N ARG A 616 25.47 -64.94 -5.84
CA ARG A 616 26.82 -64.73 -5.26
C ARG A 616 27.87 -64.49 -6.38
N ARG A 617 28.91 -63.64 -6.16
CA ARG A 617 30.19 -63.59 -6.92
C ARG A 617 31.18 -64.63 -6.30
N PRO A 618 32.25 -65.16 -6.96
CA PRO A 618 33.40 -64.40 -7.52
C PRO A 618 34.16 -65.04 -8.73
N GLY A 619 35.37 -64.51 -9.06
CA GLY A 619 36.29 -64.96 -10.14
C GLY A 619 36.19 -64.09 -11.41
N TRP A 620 37.24 -63.58 -12.10
CA TRP A 620 38.72 -63.71 -12.04
C TRP A 620 39.25 -65.14 -12.27
N SER A 621 40.23 -65.42 -13.17
CA SER A 621 41.04 -64.56 -14.07
C SER A 621 41.73 -65.38 -15.20
N VAL A 622 42.82 -64.87 -15.81
CA VAL A 622 43.64 -65.44 -16.93
C VAL A 622 42.98 -65.25 -18.31
N LEU A 623 43.42 -64.33 -19.19
CA LEU A 623 44.72 -64.07 -19.87
C LEU A 623 45.02 -65.01 -21.05
N ASP A 624 45.01 -64.44 -22.27
CA ASP A 624 46.14 -64.55 -23.19
C ASP A 624 46.24 -63.28 -24.07
N ASN A 625 47.32 -63.19 -24.85
CA ASN A 625 47.83 -62.07 -25.64
C ASN A 625 47.23 -62.07 -27.07
N ASN A 626 47.42 -61.10 -27.98
CA ASN A 626 48.06 -59.77 -27.99
C ASN A 626 47.52 -59.01 -29.21
N ASP A 627 47.36 -57.68 -29.17
CA ASP A 627 47.80 -56.82 -30.28
C ASP A 627 47.95 -55.34 -29.85
N TYR A 628 48.80 -54.59 -30.55
CA TYR A 628 49.23 -53.25 -30.17
C TYR A 628 48.36 -52.11 -30.77
N SER A 629 48.08 -51.10 -29.96
CA SER A 629 47.78 -49.74 -30.42
C SER A 629 48.29 -48.71 -29.40
N GLU A 630 48.54 -47.47 -29.86
CA GLU A 630 49.49 -46.56 -29.21
C GLU A 630 49.01 -45.91 -27.90
N ILE A 631 49.97 -45.64 -27.01
CA ILE A 631 49.76 -44.88 -25.76
C ILE A 631 49.70 -43.38 -26.10
N ALA A 632 48.50 -42.85 -26.29
CA ALA A 632 48.26 -41.40 -26.31
C ALA A 632 48.04 -40.88 -24.88
N ASP A 633 48.83 -39.88 -24.47
CA ASP A 633 48.83 -39.36 -23.09
C ASP A 633 47.58 -38.49 -22.79
N PRO A 634 46.70 -38.89 -21.84
CA PRO A 634 45.43 -38.21 -21.57
C PRO A 634 45.56 -36.94 -20.69
N SER A 635 46.76 -36.37 -20.58
CA SER A 635 47.03 -35.15 -19.80
C SER A 635 46.80 -33.84 -20.55
N LEU A 636 46.86 -33.82 -21.90
CA LEU A 636 46.93 -32.56 -22.66
C LEU A 636 45.58 -31.89 -23.02
N GLU A 637 44.46 -32.62 -23.01
CA GLU A 637 43.15 -32.03 -23.42
C GLU A 637 42.52 -31.08 -22.40
N ARG A 638 42.99 -31.05 -21.14
CA ARG A 638 42.38 -30.22 -20.08
C ARG A 638 42.76 -28.73 -20.14
N GLY A 639 43.59 -28.30 -21.10
CA GLY A 639 44.10 -26.93 -21.19
C GLY A 639 43.25 -25.92 -21.99
N LEU A 640 42.43 -26.36 -22.96
CA LEU A 640 41.89 -25.47 -24.01
C LEU A 640 40.38 -25.17 -23.95
N SER A 641 39.67 -25.60 -22.91
CA SER A 641 38.23 -25.34 -22.74
C SER A 641 37.90 -23.98 -22.07
N SER A 642 38.77 -22.97 -22.23
CA SER A 642 38.65 -21.70 -21.50
C SER A 642 37.71 -20.69 -22.18
N ARG A 643 36.41 -20.85 -21.87
CA ARG A 643 35.45 -19.73 -21.63
C ARG A 643 34.72 -19.10 -22.82
N ALA A 644 34.45 -19.84 -23.89
CA ALA A 644 33.29 -19.54 -24.74
C ALA A 644 31.98 -19.87 -23.97
N ARG A 645 31.46 -18.91 -23.18
CA ARG A 645 30.14 -19.07 -22.52
C ARG A 645 29.05 -19.21 -23.59
N ARG A 646 28.20 -20.24 -23.49
CA ARG A 646 27.07 -20.39 -24.42
C ARG A 646 26.14 -19.17 -24.28
N PRO A 647 25.54 -18.63 -25.36
CA PRO A 647 24.70 -17.42 -25.29
C PRO A 647 23.58 -17.53 -24.25
N PHE A 648 22.94 -18.70 -24.14
CA PHE A 648 21.95 -18.99 -23.09
C PHE A 648 22.48 -18.83 -21.65
N GLN A 649 23.75 -19.16 -21.39
CA GLN A 649 24.36 -18.96 -20.06
C GLN A 649 24.59 -17.46 -19.78
N VAL A 650 25.01 -16.69 -20.79
CA VAL A 650 25.18 -15.23 -20.67
C VAL A 650 23.84 -14.57 -20.40
N PHE A 651 22.82 -14.87 -21.21
CA PHE A 651 21.44 -14.42 -21.03
C PHE A 651 20.92 -14.72 -19.61
N ARG A 652 21.04 -15.97 -19.15
CA ARG A 652 20.51 -16.39 -17.84
C ARG A 652 21.25 -15.74 -16.68
N ASP A 653 22.59 -15.72 -16.71
CA ASP A 653 23.40 -15.14 -15.64
C ASP A 653 23.15 -13.62 -15.54
N GLU A 654 23.00 -12.93 -16.67
CA GLU A 654 22.71 -11.48 -16.74
C GLU A 654 21.29 -11.14 -16.26
N LEU A 655 20.29 -11.89 -16.72
CA LEU A 655 18.88 -11.71 -16.31
C LEU A 655 18.73 -11.92 -14.80
N VAL A 656 19.28 -13.02 -14.26
CA VAL A 656 19.21 -13.33 -12.82
C VAL A 656 20.03 -12.34 -11.99
N SER A 657 21.18 -11.86 -12.47
CA SER A 657 21.95 -10.79 -11.81
C SER A 657 21.14 -9.49 -11.75
N SER A 658 20.55 -9.07 -12.87
CA SER A 658 19.76 -7.85 -12.98
C SER A 658 18.50 -7.89 -12.13
N MET A 659 17.71 -8.98 -12.22
CA MET A 659 16.49 -9.14 -11.42
C MET A 659 16.77 -9.11 -9.91
N LYS A 660 17.83 -9.80 -9.45
CA LYS A 660 18.22 -9.77 -8.03
C LYS A 660 18.65 -8.38 -7.57
N TRP A 661 19.35 -7.61 -8.41
CA TRP A 661 19.85 -6.29 -8.03
C TRP A 661 18.76 -5.21 -8.05
N VAL A 662 17.98 -5.13 -9.13
CA VAL A 662 16.84 -4.21 -9.25
C VAL A 662 15.77 -4.55 -8.20
N GLY A 663 15.38 -5.83 -8.10
CA GLY A 663 14.38 -6.29 -7.14
C GLY A 663 14.81 -6.10 -5.68
N GLY A 664 16.06 -6.44 -5.34
CA GLY A 664 16.59 -6.29 -3.98
C GLY A 664 16.65 -4.83 -3.51
N ILE A 665 17.06 -3.90 -4.38
CA ILE A 665 17.10 -2.47 -4.05
C ILE A 665 15.69 -1.88 -3.99
N SER A 666 14.81 -2.23 -4.93
CA SER A 666 13.43 -1.73 -4.97
C SER A 666 12.60 -2.24 -3.78
N LEU A 667 12.77 -3.50 -3.39
CA LEU A 667 12.16 -4.07 -2.18
C LEU A 667 12.72 -3.43 -0.91
N GLY A 668 14.02 -3.19 -0.83
CA GLY A 668 14.64 -2.47 0.29
C GLY A 668 14.09 -1.05 0.44
N TRP A 669 13.91 -0.33 -0.69
CA TRP A 669 13.29 0.99 -0.73
C TRP A 669 11.81 0.95 -0.32
N TYR A 670 11.05 -0.03 -0.81
CA TYR A 670 9.65 -0.22 -0.43
C TYR A 670 9.49 -0.49 1.06
N LEU A 671 10.23 -1.46 1.62
CA LEU A 671 10.19 -1.76 3.06
C LEU A 671 10.63 -0.58 3.92
N TRP A 672 11.59 0.23 3.44
CA TRP A 672 11.95 1.50 4.09
C TRP A 672 10.80 2.52 4.04
N LEU A 673 10.09 2.65 2.92
CA LEU A 673 8.90 3.52 2.81
C LEU A 673 7.72 3.05 3.68
N LEU A 674 7.54 1.75 3.88
CA LEU A 674 6.54 1.20 4.80
C LEU A 674 6.90 1.47 6.27
N TRP A 675 8.17 1.27 6.66
CA TRP A 675 8.61 1.45 8.05
C TRP A 675 8.71 2.93 8.44
N THR A 676 9.25 3.79 7.56
CA THR A 676 9.46 5.22 7.87
C THR A 676 8.20 6.08 7.76
N TRP A 677 7.00 5.49 7.73
CA TRP A 677 5.77 6.23 7.48
C TRP A 677 5.58 7.40 8.46
#